data_AF-A0A8T6RI29-F1
#
_entry.id   AF-A0A8T6RI29-F1
#
_cell.length_a   1.000
_cell.length_b   1.000
_cell.length_c   1.000
_cell.angle_alpha   90.00
_cell.angle_beta   90.00
_cell.angle_gamma   90.00
#
_symmetry.space_group_name_H-M   'P 1'
#
loop_
_entity.id
_entity.type
_entity.pdbx_description
1 polymer ?
#
loop_
_entity_poly.entity_id
_entity_poly.type
_entity_poly.pdbx_seq_one_letter_code
_entity_poly.pdbx_strand_id
1 'polypeptide(L)'
;MTYPDVKIIDEEMRNSLLKLAERYLGYDTLNIWNANLNGYIIQLRTNDYLIEDFWVESWFPEDIRKRPHGIIFVVTEIPNQEPGVYYDPKSNTGIIFNHRDYFITRSLAIGMIADITEDVDDLHFLRGSLVDVDGEGICIMSKSYTEIATHTFQLLEMDKARIHSSDLIYVEQLGGTKGRISTLAPERKFYVKSSIIEINPRIKVLFERCKKDLKHFILNPSWIEGSTKYIDTTRIKLVILLRSNGSSETKFKRLTPLEAIELLANDDPPFLDPNTIVLNNVKIEKRKKFFSKIFQFAACYEINSSNELFEVQSIIRNLITHKDYLKPIEERKVVPFDPQELINKLDIDKLKQAVVSLDSQSNVKFPKQHEIKKMAEKYGTKTKFGNYNFVSTVKNRSAPLTVYIGSPEVTIREMTAARREIFKNLSKTIEDVMNYMKKTEFIGTKRRMGENQYFTPICHVYHSIHRKEMVRLSHMVNKSLFDLPEIINKEISPDIYIVHIPEWQEKDRQILVFPEHNMTFVLGSDYYGEDKKGLLRMAMWIAKKQGMLGLHAGAKTIKARNAKSSKLNTYNCIIFGLTATGKTTHSTHTHDLDEADGESITIVQDDFVALRDDGSAIGTERGFFLKTDSVDPQIHPLIYKAVTEPDAIFENVLVDYRGNIFFQDETLTGNGRGIMQRTAFGKYMNPSINLAPLDQVDGLIILLITRRNTIVPVCAKLTIEQAALAFMLGESIHTSGSDPKRAGESIRTVGTNPFIIGDEAQEANMFYEILKKHENKIRCFQINTGGVGEIMETDEEGNKIHKRKVERIQIKEMASIIRGIARESITWKDEDDFGTKIPVNIEGMDISKYDPKLVYDKETYEKLVKELKDERRKFLEKYPNLDQFIKNALKLD
;
A
#
# COMPACT_ATOMS: atom_id res chain seq x y z
N MET A 1 -10.62 29.70 -35.76
CA MET A 1 -9.19 29.93 -36.04
C MET A 1 -8.53 28.60 -35.77
N THR A 2 -8.06 27.98 -36.83
CA THR A 2 -7.47 26.63 -36.80
C THR A 2 -6.04 26.74 -36.28
N TYR A 3 -5.62 25.76 -35.48
CA TYR A 3 -4.22 25.59 -35.09
C TYR A 3 -3.34 25.50 -36.35
N PRO A 4 -2.04 25.86 -36.27
CA PRO A 4 -1.19 25.83 -37.46
C PRO A 4 -1.14 24.42 -38.05
N ASP A 5 -1.28 24.32 -39.37
CA ASP A 5 -1.05 23.08 -40.10
C ASP A 5 0.46 22.86 -40.21
N VAL A 6 1.01 22.09 -39.28
CA VAL A 6 2.45 21.84 -39.18
C VAL A 6 2.85 20.72 -40.12
N LYS A 7 3.67 21.05 -41.13
CA LYS A 7 4.20 20.07 -42.08
C LYS A 7 5.40 19.35 -41.49
N ILE A 8 5.28 18.05 -41.28
CA ILE A 8 6.43 17.20 -40.92
C ILE A 8 7.36 17.08 -42.11
N ILE A 9 8.64 17.41 -41.91
CA ILE A 9 9.67 17.42 -42.94
C ILE A 9 10.81 16.48 -42.59
N ASP A 10 11.52 16.00 -43.61
CA ASP A 10 12.74 15.23 -43.43
C ASP A 10 13.99 16.14 -43.36
N GLU A 11 15.15 15.51 -43.20
CA GLU A 11 16.43 16.21 -43.07
C GLU A 11 16.81 17.00 -44.33
N GLU A 12 16.52 16.48 -45.52
CA GLU A 12 16.88 17.15 -46.77
C GLU A 12 16.06 18.43 -46.94
N MET A 13 14.74 18.32 -46.76
CA MET A 13 13.83 19.46 -46.80
C MET A 13 14.16 20.46 -45.69
N ARG A 14 14.43 20.01 -44.46
CA ARG A 14 14.87 20.88 -43.35
C ARG A 14 16.11 21.68 -43.74
N ASN A 15 17.15 21.04 -44.26
CA ASN A 15 18.39 21.70 -44.64
C ASN A 15 18.17 22.73 -45.76
N SER A 16 17.26 22.44 -46.70
CA SER A 16 16.87 23.38 -47.76
C SER A 16 16.15 24.62 -47.19
N LEU A 17 15.16 24.42 -46.32
CA LEU A 17 14.40 25.50 -45.69
C LEU A 17 15.28 26.31 -44.72
N LEU A 18 16.22 25.69 -44.00
CA LEU A 18 17.18 26.40 -43.15
C LEU A 18 18.09 27.31 -43.98
N LYS A 19 18.63 26.82 -45.10
CA LYS A 19 19.43 27.65 -46.02
C LYS A 19 18.63 28.85 -46.53
N LEU A 20 17.33 28.70 -46.74
CA LEU A 20 16.46 29.81 -47.11
C LEU A 20 16.29 30.79 -45.93
N ALA A 21 15.95 30.29 -44.74
CA ALA A 21 15.81 31.10 -43.53
C ALA A 21 17.10 31.91 -43.22
N GLU A 22 18.27 31.28 -43.28
CA GLU A 22 19.57 31.90 -43.00
C GLU A 22 19.91 33.05 -43.97
N ARG A 23 19.40 33.04 -45.20
CA ARG A 23 19.61 34.15 -46.16
C ARG A 23 18.91 35.44 -45.73
N TYR A 24 17.84 35.32 -44.96
CA TYR A 24 16.99 36.44 -44.53
C TYR A 24 17.13 36.76 -43.03
N LEU A 25 17.80 35.89 -42.27
CA LEU A 25 18.27 36.15 -40.91
C LEU A 25 19.68 36.78 -40.96
N GLY A 26 19.74 38.06 -41.37
CA GLY A 26 21.00 38.81 -41.41
C GLY A 26 21.54 39.13 -40.01
N TYR A 27 22.84 39.43 -39.91
CA TYR A 27 23.50 39.72 -38.62
C TYR A 27 22.83 40.87 -37.86
N ASP A 28 22.37 41.91 -38.56
CA ASP A 28 21.76 43.10 -37.95
C ASP A 28 20.25 42.95 -37.66
N THR A 29 19.60 41.88 -38.16
CA THR A 29 18.16 41.64 -37.99
C THR A 29 17.86 40.39 -37.17
N LEU A 30 18.88 39.57 -36.85
CA LEU A 30 18.70 38.32 -36.12
C LEU A 30 18.57 38.55 -34.62
N ASN A 31 17.38 38.25 -34.10
CA ASN A 31 17.11 38.18 -32.67
C ASN A 31 17.13 36.72 -32.21
N ILE A 32 17.87 36.42 -31.15
CA ILE A 32 18.01 35.07 -30.58
C ILE A 32 17.63 35.10 -29.11
N TRP A 33 16.74 34.18 -28.71
CA TRP A 33 16.29 34.11 -27.32
C TRP A 33 15.98 32.69 -26.87
N ASN A 34 16.45 32.31 -25.68
CA ASN A 34 16.19 31.00 -25.07
C ASN A 34 15.04 31.09 -24.06
N ALA A 35 13.97 30.34 -24.31
CA ALA A 35 12.86 30.15 -23.38
C ALA A 35 13.07 28.88 -22.55
N ASN A 36 12.92 28.97 -21.23
CA ASN A 36 12.92 27.83 -20.32
C ASN A 36 11.48 27.46 -19.94
N LEU A 37 11.05 26.28 -20.37
CA LEU A 37 9.79 25.68 -20.00
C LEU A 37 10.06 24.54 -19.01
N ASN A 38 10.34 24.90 -17.75
CA ASN A 38 10.61 23.97 -16.65
C ASN A 38 11.68 22.90 -16.97
N GLY A 39 12.84 23.35 -17.46
CA GLY A 39 13.99 22.51 -17.79
C GLY A 39 14.18 22.30 -19.29
N TYR A 40 13.13 22.47 -20.09
CA TYR A 40 13.19 22.33 -21.55
C TYR A 40 13.44 23.68 -22.21
N ILE A 41 14.60 23.82 -22.82
CA ILE A 41 15.06 25.05 -23.48
C ILE A 41 14.65 25.02 -24.96
N ILE A 42 13.78 25.94 -25.38
CA ILE A 42 13.49 26.20 -26.80
C ILE A 42 14.09 27.54 -27.21
N GLN A 43 14.91 27.54 -28.26
CA GLN A 43 15.53 28.75 -28.79
C GLN A 43 14.69 29.32 -29.94
N LEU A 44 14.33 30.60 -29.86
CA LEU A 44 13.78 31.36 -30.96
C LEU A 44 14.91 32.06 -31.73
N ARG A 45 14.82 32.04 -33.06
CA ARG A 45 15.63 32.85 -33.99
C ARG A 45 14.71 33.56 -34.96
N THR A 46 14.66 34.89 -34.94
CA THR A 46 13.68 35.64 -35.74
C THR A 46 14.24 36.94 -36.30
N ASN A 47 13.78 37.35 -37.49
CA ASN A 47 13.97 38.71 -38.01
C ASN A 47 12.81 39.66 -37.66
N ASP A 48 11.75 39.14 -37.03
CA ASP A 48 10.56 39.88 -36.68
C ASP A 48 10.58 40.28 -35.19
N TYR A 49 10.69 41.59 -34.94
CA TYR A 49 10.72 42.17 -33.60
C TYR A 49 9.43 41.90 -32.82
N LEU A 50 8.25 41.85 -33.46
CA LEU A 50 7.00 41.59 -32.74
C LEU A 50 6.96 40.16 -32.21
N ILE A 51 7.45 39.19 -32.98
CA ILE A 51 7.54 37.80 -32.53
C ILE A 51 8.49 37.67 -31.35
N GLU A 52 9.66 38.30 -31.44
CA GLU A 52 10.62 38.36 -30.33
C GLU A 52 9.99 39.01 -29.08
N ASP A 53 9.39 40.18 -29.24
CA ASP A 53 8.86 41.00 -28.16
C ASP A 53 7.69 40.32 -27.42
N PHE A 54 6.93 39.44 -28.09
CA PHE A 54 5.95 38.58 -27.43
C PHE A 54 6.59 37.34 -26.79
N TRP A 55 7.59 36.75 -27.43
CA TRP A 55 8.32 35.58 -26.92
C TRP A 55 8.99 35.86 -25.58
N VAL A 56 9.71 36.98 -25.49
CA VAL A 56 10.41 37.44 -24.27
C VAL A 56 9.45 37.70 -23.12
N GLU A 57 8.22 38.11 -23.44
CA GLU A 57 7.19 38.42 -22.44
C GLU A 57 6.45 37.18 -21.94
N SER A 58 6.20 36.19 -22.80
CA SER A 58 5.44 34.98 -22.45
C SER A 58 6.23 34.00 -21.58
N TRP A 59 7.52 33.81 -21.89
CA TRP A 59 8.31 32.70 -21.33
C TRP A 59 9.31 33.13 -20.27
N PHE A 60 9.78 32.19 -19.46
CA PHE A 60 10.90 32.43 -18.56
C PHE A 60 12.22 32.47 -19.37
N PRO A 61 13.10 33.45 -19.12
CA PRO A 61 14.38 33.56 -19.82
C PRO A 61 15.38 32.48 -19.41
N GLU A 62 16.29 32.13 -20.32
CA GLU A 62 17.45 31.30 -20.05
C GLU A 62 18.70 31.82 -20.77
N ASP A 63 19.88 31.44 -20.28
CA ASP A 63 21.15 31.82 -20.88
C ASP A 63 21.24 31.31 -22.33
N ILE A 64 21.49 32.22 -23.27
CA ILE A 64 21.64 31.95 -24.70
C ILE A 64 22.77 30.95 -25.01
N ARG A 65 23.76 30.84 -24.12
CA ARG A 65 24.90 29.93 -24.26
C ARG A 65 24.56 28.48 -23.90
N LYS A 66 23.45 28.24 -23.18
CA LYS A 66 22.99 26.89 -22.91
C LYS A 66 22.46 26.26 -24.18
N ARG A 67 22.80 25.00 -24.39
CA ARG A 67 22.36 24.22 -25.56
C ARG A 67 20.83 24.07 -25.52
N PRO A 68 20.10 24.49 -26.57
CA PRO A 68 18.67 24.29 -26.63
C PRO A 68 18.32 22.83 -26.94
N HIS A 69 17.14 22.40 -26.48
CA HIS A 69 16.54 21.10 -26.80
C HIS A 69 15.81 21.12 -28.15
N GLY A 70 15.35 22.30 -28.57
CA GLY A 70 14.79 22.56 -29.90
C GLY A 70 14.97 24.01 -30.34
N ILE A 71 14.92 24.27 -31.63
CA ILE A 71 15.13 25.60 -32.22
C ILE A 71 13.97 25.93 -33.16
N ILE A 72 13.41 27.13 -33.04
CA ILE A 72 12.39 27.67 -33.93
C ILE A 72 12.98 28.85 -34.71
N PHE A 73 12.95 28.74 -36.03
CA PHE A 73 13.27 29.83 -36.95
C PHE A 73 11.98 30.48 -37.42
N VAL A 74 11.80 31.78 -37.15
CA VAL A 74 10.67 32.56 -37.66
C VAL A 74 11.21 33.62 -38.58
N VAL A 75 10.88 33.52 -39.87
CA VAL A 75 11.39 34.46 -40.87
C VAL A 75 10.23 35.07 -41.63
N THR A 76 10.09 36.38 -41.53
CA THR A 76 9.04 37.15 -42.17
C THR A 76 9.60 37.96 -43.34
N GLU A 77 8.71 38.37 -44.25
CA GLU A 77 9.05 39.19 -45.43
C GLU A 77 9.92 38.51 -46.49
N ILE A 78 9.84 37.18 -46.64
CA ILE A 78 10.50 36.47 -47.74
C ILE A 78 9.70 36.65 -49.04
N PRO A 79 10.25 37.26 -50.10
CA PRO A 79 9.54 37.43 -51.37
C PRO A 79 9.22 36.08 -52.03
N ASN A 80 8.03 35.95 -52.61
CA ASN A 80 7.56 34.76 -53.35
C ASN A 80 7.54 33.45 -52.53
N GLN A 81 7.55 33.53 -51.20
CA GLN A 81 7.43 32.37 -50.31
C GLN A 81 6.03 32.38 -49.67
N GLU A 82 5.28 31.30 -49.83
CA GLU A 82 3.98 31.14 -49.16
C GLU A 82 4.16 30.97 -47.64
N PRO A 83 3.23 31.49 -46.82
CA PRO A 83 3.21 31.22 -45.39
C PRO A 83 3.17 29.72 -45.11
N GLY A 84 4.00 29.27 -44.17
CA GLY A 84 4.07 27.86 -43.84
C GLY A 84 4.76 27.59 -42.51
N VAL A 85 4.37 26.49 -41.89
CA VAL A 85 4.92 26.00 -40.63
C VAL A 85 5.44 24.59 -40.85
N TYR A 86 6.70 24.37 -40.52
CA TYR A 86 7.41 23.11 -40.78
C TYR A 86 8.11 22.64 -39.51
N TYR A 87 8.18 21.32 -39.32
CA TYR A 87 8.84 20.71 -38.17
C TYR A 87 9.60 19.44 -38.58
N ASP A 88 10.88 19.36 -38.20
CA ASP A 88 11.67 18.13 -38.25
C ASP A 88 11.81 17.52 -36.84
N PRO A 89 11.10 16.40 -36.55
CA PRO A 89 11.18 15.71 -35.26
C PRO A 89 12.56 15.14 -34.94
N LYS A 90 13.41 14.85 -35.95
CA LYS A 90 14.73 14.25 -35.69
C LYS A 90 15.72 15.21 -35.06
N SER A 91 15.64 16.48 -35.44
CA SER A 91 16.54 17.54 -34.95
C SER A 91 15.86 18.52 -34.00
N ASN A 92 14.56 18.36 -33.74
CA ASN A 92 13.73 19.30 -32.99
C ASN A 92 13.81 20.73 -33.57
N THR A 93 13.70 20.83 -34.90
CA THR A 93 13.81 22.12 -35.62
C THR A 93 12.46 22.52 -36.19
N GLY A 94 11.93 23.65 -35.72
CA GLY A 94 10.74 24.32 -36.27
C GLY A 94 11.13 25.46 -37.20
N ILE A 95 10.41 25.61 -38.32
CA ILE A 95 10.63 26.70 -39.28
C ILE A 95 9.28 27.31 -39.65
N ILE A 96 9.16 28.62 -39.52
CA ILE A 96 7.96 29.40 -39.82
C ILE A 96 8.33 30.46 -40.85
N PHE A 97 7.66 30.45 -42.00
CA PHE A 97 7.81 31.47 -43.03
C PHE A 97 6.58 32.36 -43.12
N ASN A 98 6.80 33.66 -43.24
CA ASN A 98 5.79 34.68 -43.55
C ASN A 98 4.52 34.67 -42.67
N HIS A 99 4.65 34.20 -41.41
CA HIS A 99 3.63 34.35 -40.38
C HIS A 99 4.10 35.32 -39.30
N ARG A 100 3.32 36.39 -39.08
CA ARG A 100 3.54 37.37 -38.00
C ARG A 100 2.65 37.15 -36.77
N ASP A 101 1.79 36.12 -36.81
CA ASP A 101 0.93 35.79 -35.68
C ASP A 101 1.73 34.99 -34.64
N TYR A 102 1.99 35.61 -33.49
CA TYR A 102 2.73 34.98 -32.40
C TYR A 102 2.05 33.70 -31.87
N PHE A 103 0.72 33.57 -32.02
CA PHE A 103 0.01 32.35 -31.64
C PHE A 103 0.57 31.11 -32.36
N ILE A 104 1.00 31.26 -33.62
CA ILE A 104 1.57 30.16 -34.41
C ILE A 104 2.92 29.73 -33.82
N THR A 105 3.78 30.70 -33.51
CA THR A 105 5.09 30.47 -32.87
C THR A 105 4.94 29.81 -31.50
N ARG A 106 4.01 30.30 -30.67
CA ARG A 106 3.68 29.70 -29.36
C ARG A 106 3.15 28.27 -29.49
N SER A 107 2.22 28.04 -30.41
CA SER A 107 1.62 26.72 -30.64
C SER A 107 2.66 25.70 -31.10
N LEU A 108 3.54 26.10 -32.02
CA LEU A 108 4.66 25.26 -32.47
C LEU A 108 5.60 24.91 -31.31
N ALA A 109 5.97 25.88 -30.47
CA ALA A 109 6.82 25.63 -29.31
C ALA A 109 6.22 24.61 -28.32
N ILE A 110 4.93 24.72 -28.02
CA ILE A 110 4.22 23.78 -27.14
C ILE A 110 4.21 22.38 -27.74
N GLY A 111 3.89 22.27 -29.04
CA GLY A 111 3.86 20.99 -29.74
C GLY A 111 5.24 20.33 -29.84
N MET A 112 6.29 21.12 -30.07
CA MET A 112 7.68 20.63 -30.09
C MET A 112 8.09 20.06 -28.74
N ILE A 113 7.74 20.73 -27.65
CA ILE A 113 8.08 20.25 -26.31
C ILE A 113 7.32 18.97 -25.96
N ALA A 114 6.04 18.88 -26.35
CA ALA A 114 5.28 17.64 -26.21
C ALA A 114 5.95 16.49 -26.99
N ASP A 115 6.37 16.73 -28.24
CA ASP A 115 7.08 15.75 -29.06
C ASP A 115 8.41 15.30 -28.42
N ILE A 116 9.24 16.25 -27.98
CA ILE A 116 10.52 15.99 -27.30
C ILE A 116 10.34 15.16 -26.03
N THR A 117 9.38 15.54 -25.19
CA THR A 117 9.13 14.86 -23.90
C THR A 117 8.52 13.48 -24.09
N GLU A 118 7.72 13.28 -25.14
CA GLU A 118 7.20 11.98 -25.53
C GLU A 118 8.32 11.03 -25.95
N ASP A 119 9.34 11.49 -26.67
CA ASP A 119 10.38 10.61 -27.21
C ASP A 119 11.35 10.09 -26.14
N VAL A 120 11.58 10.86 -25.08
CA VAL A 120 12.46 10.46 -23.95
C VAL A 120 11.72 9.76 -22.79
N ASP A 121 10.44 9.36 -23.00
CA ASP A 121 9.58 8.72 -21.99
C ASP A 121 9.29 9.58 -20.74
N ASP A 122 9.35 10.90 -20.86
CA ASP A 122 9.26 11.87 -19.76
C ASP A 122 8.17 12.93 -20.04
N LEU A 123 6.93 12.48 -20.32
CA LEU A 123 5.82 13.43 -20.51
C LEU A 123 5.56 14.21 -19.23
N HIS A 124 5.60 15.54 -19.36
CA HIS A 124 5.33 16.46 -18.27
C HIS A 124 4.25 17.50 -18.58
N PHE A 125 3.85 17.68 -19.83
CA PHE A 125 2.98 18.79 -20.19
C PHE A 125 1.53 18.33 -20.35
N LEU A 126 0.61 19.05 -19.71
CA LEU A 126 -0.82 18.83 -19.80
C LEU A 126 -1.52 20.08 -20.35
N ARG A 127 -2.36 19.87 -21.35
CA ARG A 127 -3.15 20.93 -21.99
C ARG A 127 -4.42 21.21 -21.18
N GLY A 128 -4.44 22.31 -20.43
CA GLY A 128 -5.54 22.68 -19.55
C GLY A 128 -5.22 23.91 -18.70
N SER A 129 -6.23 24.43 -18.01
CA SER A 129 -6.03 25.46 -16.97
C SER A 129 -5.95 24.83 -15.60
N LEU A 130 -5.32 25.52 -14.65
CA LEU A 130 -5.25 25.09 -13.26
C LEU A 130 -5.54 26.26 -12.32
N VAL A 131 -6.50 26.06 -11.44
CA VAL A 131 -6.86 27.00 -10.36
C VAL A 131 -6.75 26.27 -9.03
N ASP A 132 -5.99 26.83 -8.09
CA ASP A 132 -5.95 26.36 -6.71
C ASP A 132 -7.13 26.98 -5.95
N VAL A 133 -7.97 26.16 -5.34
CA VAL A 133 -9.05 26.63 -4.47
C VAL A 133 -8.83 26.02 -3.08
N ASP A 134 -8.48 26.85 -2.11
CA ASP A 134 -8.22 26.44 -0.72
C ASP A 134 -7.18 25.30 -0.62
N GLY A 135 -6.12 25.35 -1.46
CA GLY A 135 -5.02 24.38 -1.46
C GLY A 135 -5.23 23.13 -2.33
N GLU A 136 -6.37 23.04 -3.04
CA GLU A 136 -6.68 21.94 -3.95
C GLU A 136 -6.69 22.43 -5.41
N GLY A 137 -5.89 21.83 -6.28
CA GLY A 137 -5.79 22.20 -7.69
C GLY A 137 -6.92 21.60 -8.52
N ILE A 138 -7.69 22.48 -9.16
CA ILE A 138 -8.81 22.19 -10.05
C ILE A 138 -8.36 22.41 -11.50
N CYS A 139 -8.19 21.31 -12.23
CA CYS A 139 -7.77 21.30 -13.62
C CYS A 139 -9.00 21.33 -14.53
N ILE A 140 -9.09 22.29 -15.46
CA ILE A 140 -10.16 22.35 -16.46
C ILE A 140 -9.58 22.09 -17.85
N MET A 141 -10.17 21.12 -18.55
CA MET A 141 -9.81 20.72 -19.91
C MET A 141 -11.04 20.77 -20.83
N SER A 142 -10.83 21.20 -22.07
CA SER A 142 -11.81 21.26 -23.16
C SER A 142 -11.09 21.36 -24.50
N LYS A 143 -11.79 21.00 -25.58
CA LYS A 143 -11.41 21.35 -26.96
C LYS A 143 -11.45 22.87 -27.19
N SER A 144 -12.36 23.58 -26.53
CA SER A 144 -12.52 25.02 -26.67
C SER A 144 -11.65 25.77 -25.67
N TYR A 145 -10.69 26.52 -26.19
CA TYR A 145 -9.90 27.46 -25.39
C TYR A 145 -10.79 28.48 -24.66
N THR A 146 -11.84 28.98 -25.34
CA THR A 146 -12.76 29.95 -24.76
C THR A 146 -13.48 29.37 -23.54
N GLU A 147 -13.95 28.11 -23.60
CA GLU A 147 -14.60 27.47 -22.45
C GLU A 147 -13.66 27.34 -21.25
N ILE A 148 -12.41 26.95 -21.49
CA ILE A 148 -11.40 26.86 -20.42
C ILE A 148 -11.20 28.22 -19.77
N ALA A 149 -10.91 29.25 -20.57
CA ALA A 149 -10.69 30.59 -20.04
C ALA A 149 -11.91 31.08 -19.25
N THR A 150 -13.11 30.95 -19.80
CA THR A 150 -14.37 31.32 -19.13
C THR A 150 -14.49 30.70 -17.75
N HIS A 151 -14.36 29.36 -17.65
CA HIS A 151 -14.53 28.68 -16.38
C HIS A 151 -13.37 28.93 -15.41
N THR A 152 -12.15 29.08 -15.91
CA THR A 152 -10.95 29.42 -15.11
C THR A 152 -11.12 30.75 -14.39
N PHE A 153 -11.44 31.82 -15.13
CA PHE A 153 -11.52 33.17 -14.54
C PHE A 153 -12.75 33.34 -13.64
N GLN A 154 -13.83 32.61 -13.91
CA GLN A 154 -15.01 32.59 -13.03
C GLN A 154 -14.71 31.89 -11.69
N LEU A 155 -13.88 30.84 -11.67
CA LEU A 155 -13.48 30.20 -10.41
C LEU A 155 -12.68 31.13 -9.50
N LEU A 156 -12.02 32.16 -10.03
CA LEU A 156 -11.27 33.13 -9.21
C LEU A 156 -12.15 34.00 -8.33
N GLU A 157 -13.46 34.02 -8.57
CA GLU A 157 -14.44 34.66 -7.67
C GLU A 157 -14.69 33.85 -6.40
N MET A 158 -14.30 32.56 -6.36
CA MET A 158 -14.38 31.78 -5.12
C MET A 158 -13.37 32.30 -4.10
N ASP A 159 -13.74 32.18 -2.82
CA ASP A 159 -12.85 32.54 -1.73
C ASP A 159 -11.56 31.69 -1.78
N LYS A 160 -10.42 32.33 -1.50
CA LYS A 160 -9.07 31.73 -1.56
C LYS A 160 -8.69 31.08 -2.90
N ALA A 161 -9.43 31.33 -3.99
CA ALA A 161 -9.06 30.83 -5.31
C ALA A 161 -7.87 31.59 -5.89
N ARG A 162 -6.89 30.88 -6.47
CA ARG A 162 -5.65 31.42 -7.04
C ARG A 162 -5.37 30.76 -8.39
N ILE A 163 -5.07 31.55 -9.41
CA ILE A 163 -4.74 31.01 -10.73
C ILE A 163 -3.30 30.49 -10.74
N HIS A 164 -3.10 29.30 -11.31
CA HIS A 164 -1.78 28.71 -11.53
C HIS A 164 -1.37 28.78 -13.01
N SER A 165 -2.25 28.34 -13.92
CA SER A 165 -1.99 28.37 -15.37
C SER A 165 -3.26 28.61 -16.17
N SER A 166 -3.14 29.33 -17.29
CA SER A 166 -4.26 29.62 -18.20
C SER A 166 -4.63 28.45 -19.09
N ASP A 167 -3.62 27.78 -19.65
CA ASP A 167 -3.86 26.77 -20.68
C ASP A 167 -2.72 25.76 -20.86
N LEU A 168 -1.57 25.89 -20.19
CA LEU A 168 -0.49 24.90 -20.23
C LEU A 168 0.02 24.63 -18.81
N ILE A 169 0.12 23.36 -18.42
CA ILE A 169 0.54 22.94 -17.09
C ILE A 169 1.75 22.02 -17.23
N TYR A 170 2.81 22.29 -16.48
CA TYR A 170 3.90 21.33 -16.28
C TYR A 170 3.61 20.47 -15.06
N VAL A 171 3.81 19.18 -15.19
CA VAL A 171 3.45 18.12 -14.26
C VAL A 171 4.72 17.33 -13.91
N GLU A 172 5.19 17.51 -12.69
CA GLU A 172 6.32 16.78 -12.14
C GLU A 172 5.83 15.64 -11.25
N GLN A 173 6.23 14.42 -11.58
CA GLN A 173 5.94 13.24 -10.77
C GLN A 173 7.05 13.05 -9.74
N LEU A 174 6.80 13.42 -8.50
CA LEU A 174 7.75 13.17 -7.41
C LEU A 174 7.59 11.71 -6.95
N GLY A 175 8.59 10.89 -7.28
CA GLY A 175 8.69 9.47 -6.92
C GLY A 175 8.67 9.25 -5.40
N GLY A 176 8.00 8.17 -4.98
CA GLY A 176 7.90 7.75 -3.57
C GLY A 176 6.64 6.90 -3.31
N THR A 177 6.59 6.18 -2.18
CA THR A 177 5.52 5.24 -1.78
C THR A 177 4.10 5.83 -1.69
N LYS A 178 3.96 7.14 -1.88
CA LYS A 178 2.67 7.87 -1.83
C LYS A 178 2.29 8.54 -3.14
N GLY A 179 3.14 8.54 -4.18
CA GLY A 179 2.93 9.18 -5.49
C GLY A 179 2.40 10.63 -5.41
N ARG A 180 3.25 11.63 -5.65
CA ARG A 180 2.81 13.04 -5.64
C ARG A 180 2.87 13.62 -7.05
N ILE A 181 1.79 14.31 -7.45
CA ILE A 181 1.74 15.13 -8.65
C ILE A 181 1.91 16.57 -8.20
N SER A 182 3.08 17.15 -8.47
CA SER A 182 3.33 18.57 -8.30
C SER A 182 3.21 19.26 -9.64
N THR A 183 2.70 20.49 -9.67
CA THR A 183 2.68 21.29 -10.89
C THR A 183 3.58 22.51 -10.80
N LEU A 184 4.04 22.98 -11.95
CA LEU A 184 4.71 24.27 -12.12
C LEU A 184 4.05 25.02 -13.28
N ALA A 185 3.94 26.34 -13.17
CA ALA A 185 3.49 27.19 -14.26
C ALA A 185 4.62 27.31 -15.33
N PRO A 186 4.43 26.83 -16.56
CA PRO A 186 5.46 26.87 -17.60
C PRO A 186 5.58 28.24 -18.28
N GLU A 187 4.56 29.08 -18.14
CA GLU A 187 4.51 30.43 -18.70
C GLU A 187 4.75 31.47 -17.61
N ARG A 188 5.53 32.50 -17.96
CA ARG A 188 5.80 33.65 -17.09
C ARG A 188 4.59 34.59 -17.05
N LYS A 189 3.93 34.78 -18.19
CA LYS A 189 2.71 35.57 -18.35
C LYS A 189 1.75 34.82 -19.24
N PHE A 190 0.46 34.93 -18.96
CA PHE A 190 -0.57 34.18 -19.66
C PHE A 190 -0.87 34.82 -21.01
N TYR A 191 -0.81 34.02 -22.08
CA TYR A 191 -1.25 34.43 -23.40
C TYR A 191 -2.75 34.15 -23.55
N VAL A 192 -3.58 35.18 -23.37
CA VAL A 192 -5.03 35.05 -23.20
C VAL A 192 -5.77 35.62 -24.41
N LYS A 193 -6.81 34.91 -24.86
CA LYS A 193 -7.67 35.36 -25.97
C LYS A 193 -8.57 36.52 -25.56
N SER A 194 -8.61 37.57 -26.39
CA SER A 194 -9.35 38.82 -26.13
C SER A 194 -10.86 38.63 -25.95
N SER A 195 -11.44 37.54 -26.44
CA SER A 195 -12.87 37.23 -26.23
C SER A 195 -13.27 37.06 -24.75
N ILE A 196 -12.31 36.83 -23.84
CA ILE A 196 -12.60 36.73 -22.40
C ILE A 196 -13.11 38.05 -21.79
N ILE A 197 -12.81 39.18 -22.44
CA ILE A 197 -13.18 40.53 -21.97
C ILE A 197 -14.70 40.71 -21.93
N GLU A 198 -15.41 40.06 -22.86
CA GLU A 198 -16.88 40.10 -22.93
C GLU A 198 -17.52 39.34 -21.75
N ILE A 199 -16.77 38.45 -21.12
CA ILE A 199 -17.25 37.49 -20.11
C ILE A 199 -16.88 37.95 -18.70
N ASN A 200 -15.72 38.60 -18.52
CA ASN A 200 -15.25 39.09 -17.22
C ASN A 200 -14.89 40.59 -17.29
N PRO A 201 -15.76 41.49 -16.80
CA PRO A 201 -15.51 42.93 -16.81
C PRO A 201 -14.25 43.38 -16.05
N ARG A 202 -13.76 42.61 -15.07
CA ARG A 202 -12.52 42.94 -14.35
C ARG A 202 -11.29 42.77 -15.25
N ILE A 203 -11.31 41.79 -16.14
CA ILE A 203 -10.23 41.58 -17.12
C ILE A 203 -10.17 42.72 -18.13
N LYS A 204 -11.29 43.40 -18.42
CA LYS A 204 -11.31 44.58 -19.30
C LYS A 204 -10.37 45.69 -18.84
N VAL A 205 -10.29 45.93 -17.53
CA VAL A 205 -9.40 46.95 -16.96
C VAL A 205 -7.93 46.55 -17.10
N LEU A 206 -7.63 45.27 -16.91
CA LEU A 206 -6.27 44.73 -17.03
C LEU A 206 -5.83 44.69 -18.49
N PHE A 207 -6.75 44.35 -19.39
CA PHE A 207 -6.54 44.32 -20.83
C PHE A 207 -5.92 45.63 -21.32
N GLU A 208 -6.39 46.79 -20.86
CA GLU A 208 -5.84 48.09 -21.29
C GLU A 208 -4.36 48.30 -20.97
N ARG A 209 -3.81 47.56 -20.00
CA ARG A 209 -2.39 47.62 -19.61
C ARG A 209 -1.54 46.55 -20.28
N CYS A 210 -2.17 45.57 -20.93
CA CYS A 210 -1.48 44.42 -21.50
C CYS A 210 -0.87 44.76 -22.86
N LYS A 211 0.21 44.05 -23.22
CA LYS A 211 0.66 43.93 -24.60
C LYS A 211 -0.38 43.09 -25.37
N LYS A 212 -0.77 43.54 -26.57
CA LYS A 212 -1.92 43.01 -27.32
C LYS A 212 -1.53 42.75 -28.77
N ASP A 213 -2.06 41.67 -29.34
CA ASP A 213 -2.12 41.46 -30.78
C ASP A 213 -3.60 41.50 -31.24
N LEU A 214 -3.87 41.04 -32.46
CA LEU A 214 -5.20 41.07 -33.07
C LEU A 214 -6.26 40.30 -32.28
N LYS A 215 -5.89 39.24 -31.55
CA LYS A 215 -6.86 38.31 -30.92
C LYS A 215 -6.47 37.85 -29.52
N HIS A 216 -5.26 38.16 -29.07
CA HIS A 216 -4.75 37.81 -27.76
C HIS A 216 -4.04 38.98 -27.10
N PHE A 217 -3.78 38.82 -25.81
CA PHE A 217 -3.00 39.74 -25.01
C PHE A 217 -2.20 38.98 -23.96
N ILE A 218 -1.09 39.56 -23.53
CA ILE A 218 -0.23 38.98 -22.50
C ILE A 218 -0.66 39.55 -21.14
N LEU A 219 -1.29 38.70 -20.32
CA LEU A 219 -1.74 39.02 -18.98
C LEU A 219 -0.69 38.60 -17.95
N ASN A 220 -0.17 39.57 -17.19
CA ASN A 220 0.63 39.25 -16.02
C ASN A 220 -0.30 38.74 -14.90
N PRO A 221 -0.11 37.50 -14.40
CA PRO A 221 -1.01 36.93 -13.40
C PRO A 221 -1.07 37.75 -12.10
N SER A 222 0.03 38.41 -11.71
CA SER A 222 0.08 39.24 -10.51
C SER A 222 -0.86 40.46 -10.56
N TRP A 223 -1.36 40.83 -11.74
CA TRP A 223 -2.29 41.95 -11.90
C TRP A 223 -3.75 41.56 -11.64
N ILE A 224 -4.08 40.27 -11.58
CA ILE A 224 -5.48 39.81 -11.48
C ILE A 224 -6.12 40.20 -10.15
N GLU A 225 -5.34 40.38 -9.07
CA GLU A 225 -5.75 41.02 -7.80
C GLU A 225 -4.56 41.07 -6.78
N GLY A 226 -3.32 41.17 -7.28
CA GLY A 226 -2.09 41.11 -6.47
C GLY A 226 -1.51 39.69 -6.35
N SER A 227 -0.47 39.51 -5.52
CA SER A 227 0.18 38.20 -5.32
C SER A 227 -0.69 37.17 -4.59
N THR A 228 -1.84 37.57 -4.06
CA THR A 228 -2.75 36.69 -3.33
C THR A 228 -3.61 35.82 -4.24
N LYS A 229 -3.74 36.17 -5.53
CA LYS A 229 -4.58 35.47 -6.52
C LYS A 229 -3.79 34.68 -7.56
N TYR A 230 -2.47 34.56 -7.39
CA TYR A 230 -1.59 33.75 -8.23
C TYR A 230 -0.83 32.73 -7.38
N ILE A 231 -0.57 31.56 -7.93
CA ILE A 231 0.29 30.54 -7.33
C ILE A 231 1.15 29.87 -8.41
N ASP A 232 2.42 29.62 -8.11
CA ASP A 232 3.39 29.01 -9.01
C ASP A 232 3.39 27.48 -8.96
N THR A 233 2.93 26.89 -7.85
CA THR A 233 2.80 25.44 -7.68
C THR A 233 1.51 25.04 -6.95
N THR A 234 0.81 24.02 -7.44
CA THR A 234 -0.27 23.37 -6.70
C THR A 234 -0.32 21.87 -7.04
N ARG A 235 -1.34 21.16 -6.56
CA ARG A 235 -1.55 19.72 -6.77
C ARG A 235 -2.88 19.49 -7.45
N ILE A 236 -2.87 18.76 -8.56
CA ILE A 236 -4.12 18.39 -9.25
C ILE A 236 -4.89 17.39 -8.40
N LYS A 237 -6.13 17.72 -8.09
CA LYS A 237 -7.03 16.95 -7.20
C LYS A 237 -8.36 16.64 -7.86
N LEU A 238 -8.83 17.56 -8.69
CA LEU A 238 -10.02 17.42 -9.50
C LEU A 238 -9.68 17.81 -10.95
N VAL A 239 -10.05 16.95 -11.89
CA VAL A 239 -10.00 17.19 -13.33
C VAL A 239 -11.42 17.28 -13.86
N ILE A 240 -11.70 18.35 -14.60
CA ILE A 240 -13.00 18.64 -15.19
C ILE A 240 -12.83 18.65 -16.70
N LEU A 241 -13.52 17.72 -17.36
CA LEU A 241 -13.62 17.62 -18.81
C LEU A 241 -14.92 18.28 -19.26
N LEU A 242 -14.82 19.47 -19.85
CA LEU A 242 -15.95 20.17 -20.45
C LEU A 242 -16.17 19.67 -21.87
N ARG A 243 -17.39 19.21 -22.17
CA ARG A 243 -17.72 18.64 -23.49
C ARG A 243 -19.11 19.07 -23.94
N SER A 244 -19.24 19.46 -25.20
CA SER A 244 -20.54 19.65 -25.83
C SER A 244 -21.00 18.32 -26.44
N ASN A 245 -21.64 17.48 -25.63
CA ASN A 245 -22.27 16.26 -26.13
C ASN A 245 -23.73 16.60 -26.48
N GLY A 246 -24.01 16.77 -27.77
CA GLY A 246 -25.38 16.92 -28.26
C GLY A 246 -26.25 15.77 -27.75
N SER A 247 -27.39 16.10 -27.12
CA SER A 247 -28.47 15.19 -26.67
C SER A 247 -28.28 14.30 -25.42
N SER A 248 -27.24 14.48 -24.59
CA SER A 248 -27.14 13.75 -23.31
C SER A 248 -28.00 14.41 -22.20
N GLU A 249 -28.95 13.65 -21.61
CA GLU A 249 -29.72 14.07 -20.42
C GLU A 249 -28.85 14.23 -19.15
N THR A 250 -27.64 13.67 -19.14
CA THR A 250 -26.76 13.71 -17.96
C THR A 250 -25.94 15.01 -17.93
N LYS A 251 -26.19 15.85 -16.92
CA LYS A 251 -25.51 17.16 -16.75
C LYS A 251 -24.03 17.05 -16.41
N PHE A 252 -23.67 16.08 -15.55
CA PHE A 252 -22.29 15.75 -15.23
C PHE A 252 -22.18 14.29 -14.75
N LYS A 253 -20.99 13.70 -14.92
CA LYS A 253 -20.69 12.31 -14.54
C LYS A 253 -19.28 12.24 -13.97
N ARG A 254 -19.11 11.61 -12.80
CA ARG A 254 -17.79 11.21 -12.30
C ARG A 254 -17.31 10.00 -13.11
N LEU A 255 -16.13 10.12 -13.73
CA LEU A 255 -15.52 9.05 -14.52
C LEU A 255 -14.59 8.21 -13.66
N THR A 256 -14.53 6.91 -13.93
CA THR A 256 -13.42 6.07 -13.50
C THR A 256 -12.13 6.44 -14.26
N PRO A 257 -10.93 6.11 -13.73
CA PRO A 257 -9.68 6.38 -14.44
C PRO A 257 -9.63 5.81 -15.86
N LEU A 258 -10.16 4.60 -16.07
CA LEU A 258 -10.19 3.96 -17.40
C LEU A 258 -11.16 4.66 -18.35
N GLU A 259 -12.38 5.00 -17.89
CA GLU A 259 -13.33 5.78 -18.70
C GLU A 259 -12.75 7.12 -19.12
N ALA A 260 -12.07 7.82 -18.21
CA ALA A 260 -11.45 9.11 -18.50
C ALA A 260 -10.32 8.99 -19.54
N ILE A 261 -9.46 7.97 -19.43
CA ILE A 261 -8.37 7.73 -20.39
C ILE A 261 -8.92 7.38 -21.77
N GLU A 262 -9.88 6.46 -21.86
CA GLU A 262 -10.48 6.08 -23.15
C GLU A 262 -11.27 7.23 -23.76
N LEU A 263 -11.97 8.03 -22.96
CA LEU A 263 -12.66 9.22 -23.45
C LEU A 263 -11.68 10.23 -24.05
N LEU A 264 -10.59 10.53 -23.34
CA LEU A 264 -9.54 11.44 -23.82
C LEU A 264 -8.81 10.89 -25.05
N ALA A 265 -8.49 9.61 -25.09
CA ALA A 265 -7.79 9.00 -26.23
C ALA A 265 -8.62 9.02 -27.52
N ASN A 266 -9.95 8.92 -27.39
CA ASN A 266 -10.90 8.96 -28.50
C ASN A 266 -11.35 10.38 -28.87
N ASP A 267 -10.82 11.41 -28.22
CA ASP A 267 -11.06 12.78 -28.63
C ASP A 267 -10.41 13.11 -29.98
N ASP A 268 -10.96 14.14 -30.60
CA ASP A 268 -10.40 14.78 -31.78
C ASP A 268 -10.24 16.29 -31.50
N PRO A 269 -9.01 16.80 -31.28
CA PRO A 269 -7.74 16.06 -31.26
C PRO A 269 -7.59 15.19 -29.99
N PRO A 270 -6.86 14.05 -30.03
CA PRO A 270 -6.68 13.17 -28.88
C PRO A 270 -6.10 13.90 -27.67
N PHE A 271 -6.59 13.52 -26.49
CA PHE A 271 -6.27 14.12 -25.19
C PHE A 271 -6.58 15.60 -25.08
N LEU A 272 -7.47 16.12 -25.94
CA LEU A 272 -7.86 17.54 -25.99
C LEU A 272 -6.66 18.46 -26.25
N ASP A 273 -5.60 17.96 -26.89
CA ASP A 273 -4.39 18.70 -27.19
C ASP A 273 -4.26 19.00 -28.69
N PRO A 274 -4.67 20.21 -29.12
CA PRO A 274 -4.57 20.65 -30.50
C PRO A 274 -3.16 21.03 -30.96
N ASN A 275 -2.17 21.08 -30.07
CA ASN A 275 -0.77 21.31 -30.45
C ASN A 275 -0.03 20.00 -30.76
N THR A 276 -0.73 18.87 -30.82
CA THR A 276 -0.12 17.58 -31.14
C THR A 276 0.42 17.58 -32.57
N ILE A 277 1.75 17.63 -32.72
CA ILE A 277 2.42 17.71 -34.03
C ILE A 277 2.63 16.32 -34.63
N VAL A 278 3.18 15.39 -33.85
CA VAL A 278 3.42 14.00 -34.27
C VAL A 278 2.51 13.08 -33.47
N LEU A 279 1.69 12.29 -34.16
CA LEU A 279 0.82 11.32 -33.52
C LEU A 279 0.99 9.94 -34.16
N ASN A 280 1.23 8.93 -33.31
CA ASN A 280 1.25 7.53 -33.69
C ASN A 280 0.79 6.67 -32.51
N ASN A 281 0.57 5.38 -32.73
CA ASN A 281 0.10 4.47 -31.69
C ASN A 281 1.02 4.42 -30.47
N VAL A 282 2.34 4.55 -30.65
CA VAL A 282 3.30 4.57 -29.54
C VAL A 282 3.10 5.81 -28.67
N LYS A 283 2.97 7.00 -29.29
CA LYS A 283 2.71 8.26 -28.58
C LYS A 283 1.35 8.27 -27.88
N ILE A 284 0.32 7.67 -28.49
CA ILE A 284 -1.00 7.49 -27.84
C ILE A 284 -0.84 6.67 -26.56
N GLU A 285 -0.13 5.54 -26.60
CA GLU A 285 0.08 4.71 -25.40
C GLU A 285 0.90 5.42 -24.33
N LYS A 286 1.92 6.21 -24.71
CA LYS A 286 2.67 7.06 -23.76
C LYS A 286 1.77 8.08 -23.08
N ARG A 287 0.87 8.73 -23.82
CA ARG A 287 -0.14 9.66 -23.27
C ARG A 287 -1.15 8.94 -22.37
N LYS A 288 -1.67 7.76 -22.76
CA LYS A 288 -2.53 6.95 -21.88
C LYS A 288 -1.85 6.64 -20.55
N LYS A 289 -0.56 6.29 -20.58
CA LYS A 289 0.26 6.04 -19.38
C LYS A 289 0.48 7.31 -18.54
N PHE A 290 0.65 8.47 -19.16
CA PHE A 290 0.76 9.75 -18.47
C PHE A 290 -0.56 10.10 -17.74
N PHE A 291 -1.69 10.06 -18.43
CA PHE A 291 -3.00 10.34 -17.82
C PHE A 291 -3.41 9.30 -16.77
N SER A 292 -3.01 8.03 -16.92
CA SER A 292 -3.27 7.01 -15.89
C SER A 292 -2.60 7.35 -14.57
N LYS A 293 -1.39 7.92 -14.59
CA LYS A 293 -0.72 8.42 -13.38
C LYS A 293 -1.47 9.60 -12.76
N ILE A 294 -2.06 10.48 -13.58
CA ILE A 294 -2.85 11.61 -13.08
C ILE A 294 -4.10 11.12 -12.35
N PHE A 295 -4.87 10.24 -12.98
CA PHE A 295 -6.13 9.75 -12.43
C PHE A 295 -5.99 8.73 -11.29
N GLN A 296 -4.76 8.33 -10.93
CA GLN A 296 -4.50 7.64 -9.66
C GLN A 296 -4.73 8.55 -8.45
N PHE A 297 -4.51 9.86 -8.60
CA PHE A 297 -4.49 10.81 -7.48
C PHE A 297 -5.51 11.95 -7.62
N ALA A 298 -6.06 12.16 -8.83
CA ALA A 298 -7.08 13.15 -9.10
C ALA A 298 -8.39 12.48 -9.55
N ALA A 299 -9.52 12.98 -9.04
CA ALA A 299 -10.83 12.58 -9.54
C ALA A 299 -11.10 13.23 -10.90
N CYS A 300 -11.82 12.55 -11.79
CA CYS A 300 -12.19 13.08 -13.10
C CYS A 300 -13.71 13.19 -13.22
N TYR A 301 -14.20 14.33 -13.71
CA TYR A 301 -15.61 14.56 -14.01
C TYR A 301 -15.76 15.02 -15.45
N GLU A 302 -16.72 14.43 -16.15
CA GLU A 302 -17.25 14.95 -17.41
C GLU A 302 -18.43 15.87 -17.09
N ILE A 303 -18.44 17.08 -17.65
CA ILE A 303 -19.54 18.03 -17.51
C ILE A 303 -20.01 18.45 -18.91
N ASN A 304 -21.31 18.37 -19.14
CA ASN A 304 -21.91 18.80 -20.41
C ASN A 304 -21.91 20.32 -20.48
N SER A 305 -21.07 20.88 -21.34
CA SER A 305 -20.91 22.33 -21.52
C SER A 305 -21.96 22.97 -22.43
N SER A 306 -22.90 22.17 -22.96
CA SER A 306 -24.04 22.67 -23.76
C SER A 306 -25.15 23.29 -22.90
N ASN A 307 -25.08 23.14 -21.58
CA ASN A 307 -26.00 23.77 -20.62
C ASN A 307 -25.71 25.26 -20.46
N GLU A 308 -26.62 26.01 -19.83
CA GLU A 308 -26.41 27.43 -19.55
C GLU A 308 -25.17 27.65 -18.67
N LEU A 309 -24.42 28.73 -18.94
CA LEU A 309 -23.15 29.03 -18.27
C LEU A 309 -23.26 29.02 -16.73
N PHE A 310 -24.35 29.59 -16.19
CA PHE A 310 -24.60 29.64 -14.75
C PHE A 310 -24.79 28.23 -14.16
N GLU A 311 -25.44 27.34 -14.89
CA GLU A 311 -25.67 25.97 -14.47
C GLU A 311 -24.36 25.17 -14.44
N VAL A 312 -23.56 25.24 -15.49
CA VAL A 312 -22.24 24.59 -15.54
C VAL A 312 -21.34 25.11 -14.41
N GLN A 313 -21.35 26.42 -14.17
CA GLN A 313 -20.62 27.03 -13.05
C GLN A 313 -21.10 26.53 -11.69
N SER A 314 -22.42 26.46 -11.47
CA SER A 314 -23.01 25.94 -10.23
C SER A 314 -22.57 24.49 -9.98
N ILE A 315 -22.59 23.64 -11.00
CA ILE A 315 -22.11 22.26 -10.89
C ILE A 315 -20.63 22.22 -10.47
N ILE A 316 -19.76 22.97 -11.15
CA ILE A 316 -18.32 23.00 -10.83
C ILE A 316 -18.10 23.47 -9.39
N ARG A 317 -18.73 24.57 -8.98
CA ARG A 317 -18.58 25.12 -7.62
C ARG A 317 -19.10 24.15 -6.57
N ASN A 318 -20.25 23.52 -6.80
CA ASN A 318 -20.81 22.50 -5.90
C ASN A 318 -19.89 21.28 -5.77
N LEU A 319 -19.29 20.82 -6.87
CA LEU A 319 -18.30 19.74 -6.80
C LEU A 319 -17.11 20.13 -5.92
N ILE A 320 -16.58 21.34 -6.09
CA ILE A 320 -15.46 21.87 -5.30
C ILE A 320 -15.82 21.98 -3.81
N THR A 321 -17.00 22.52 -3.48
CA THR A 321 -17.43 22.78 -2.08
C THR A 321 -17.84 21.51 -1.34
N HIS A 322 -18.59 20.60 -1.97
CA HIS A 322 -19.04 19.36 -1.33
C HIS A 322 -17.90 18.35 -1.12
N LYS A 323 -16.78 18.50 -1.84
CA LYS A 323 -15.61 17.62 -1.76
C LYS A 323 -15.92 16.13 -1.96
N ASP A 324 -17.03 15.80 -2.64
CA ASP A 324 -17.43 14.42 -2.93
C ASP A 324 -16.38 13.66 -3.77
N TYR A 325 -15.57 14.40 -4.52
CA TYR A 325 -14.45 13.86 -5.27
C TYR A 325 -13.32 13.29 -4.38
N LEU A 326 -13.30 13.61 -3.08
CA LEU A 326 -12.40 12.98 -2.09
C LEU A 326 -12.89 11.61 -1.63
N LYS A 327 -14.18 11.30 -1.81
CA LYS A 327 -14.71 9.97 -1.50
C LYS A 327 -14.22 8.98 -2.58
N PRO A 328 -13.78 7.77 -2.21
CA PRO A 328 -13.47 6.72 -3.19
C PRO A 328 -14.69 6.45 -4.06
N ILE A 329 -14.49 6.26 -5.37
CA ILE A 329 -15.55 5.71 -6.23
C ILE A 329 -15.77 4.28 -5.74
N GLU A 330 -17.00 3.94 -5.31
CA GLU A 330 -17.40 2.54 -5.22
C GLU A 330 -17.27 1.94 -6.61
N GLU A 331 -16.31 1.04 -6.79
CA GLU A 331 -16.05 0.37 -8.06
C GLU A 331 -17.37 -0.28 -8.55
N ARG A 332 -18.02 0.33 -9.54
CA ARG A 332 -19.10 -0.35 -10.27
C ARG A 332 -18.51 -1.58 -10.95
N LYS A 333 -19.20 -2.71 -10.73
CA LYS A 333 -18.88 -4.08 -11.17
C LYS A 333 -18.01 -4.14 -12.42
N VAL A 334 -16.77 -4.53 -12.17
CA VAL A 334 -15.86 -5.33 -13.01
C VAL A 334 -16.63 -6.06 -14.12
N VAL A 335 -16.29 -5.80 -15.39
CA VAL A 335 -16.46 -6.81 -16.46
C VAL A 335 -15.96 -8.13 -15.88
N PRO A 336 -16.77 -9.21 -15.81
CA PRO A 336 -16.40 -10.40 -15.05
C PRO A 336 -15.01 -10.87 -15.46
N PHE A 337 -14.04 -10.61 -14.59
CA PHE A 337 -12.70 -11.15 -14.69
C PHE A 337 -12.76 -12.46 -13.94
N ASP A 338 -12.92 -13.54 -14.68
CA ASP A 338 -12.82 -14.88 -14.10
C ASP A 338 -11.35 -15.32 -14.12
N PRO A 339 -10.65 -15.35 -12.98
CA PRO A 339 -9.28 -15.83 -12.93
C PRO A 339 -9.19 -17.29 -13.42
N GLN A 340 -10.28 -18.06 -13.29
CA GLN A 340 -10.28 -19.48 -13.64
C GLN A 340 -9.98 -19.70 -15.11
N GLU A 341 -10.43 -18.83 -16.01
CA GLU A 341 -10.10 -18.91 -17.45
C GLU A 341 -8.59 -18.81 -17.72
N LEU A 342 -7.87 -18.02 -16.93
CA LEU A 342 -6.43 -17.83 -17.05
C LEU A 342 -5.67 -18.96 -16.36
N ILE A 343 -6.16 -19.40 -15.20
CA ILE A 343 -5.58 -20.53 -14.46
C ILE A 343 -5.68 -21.83 -15.27
N ASN A 344 -6.81 -22.06 -15.95
CA ASN A 344 -7.04 -23.25 -16.78
C ASN A 344 -6.10 -23.35 -17.99
N LYS A 345 -5.43 -22.26 -18.37
CA LYS A 345 -4.43 -22.24 -19.45
C LYS A 345 -3.03 -22.65 -18.95
N LEU A 346 -2.84 -22.81 -17.65
CA LEU A 346 -1.55 -23.15 -17.05
C LEU A 346 -1.34 -24.65 -17.00
N ASP A 347 -0.13 -25.08 -17.37
CA ASP A 347 0.34 -26.44 -17.12
C ASP A 347 0.98 -26.50 -15.72
N ILE A 348 0.14 -26.59 -14.69
CA ILE A 348 0.57 -26.58 -13.28
C ILE A 348 1.36 -27.85 -12.93
N ASP A 349 1.05 -28.99 -13.55
CA ASP A 349 1.79 -30.24 -13.33
C ASP A 349 3.22 -30.15 -13.86
N LYS A 350 3.42 -29.57 -15.05
CA LYS A 350 4.76 -29.27 -15.57
C LYS A 350 5.51 -28.29 -14.67
N LEU A 351 4.83 -27.25 -14.17
CA LEU A 351 5.44 -26.32 -13.22
C LEU A 351 5.89 -27.04 -11.93
N LYS A 352 5.03 -27.90 -11.38
CA LYS A 352 5.34 -28.70 -10.19
C LYS A 352 6.51 -29.64 -10.42
N GLN A 353 6.55 -30.35 -11.55
CA GLN A 353 7.69 -31.20 -11.92
C GLN A 353 8.99 -30.38 -12.04
N ALA A 354 8.92 -29.19 -12.63
CA ALA A 354 10.09 -28.30 -12.73
C ALA A 354 10.62 -27.89 -11.34
N VAL A 355 9.74 -27.51 -10.41
CA VAL A 355 10.12 -27.16 -9.04
C VAL A 355 10.70 -28.35 -8.27
N VAL A 356 10.06 -29.52 -8.34
CA VAL A 356 10.54 -30.74 -7.67
C VAL A 356 11.91 -31.16 -8.24
N SER A 357 12.12 -30.99 -9.54
CA SER A 357 13.39 -31.36 -10.19
C SER A 357 14.60 -30.55 -9.71
N LEU A 358 14.39 -29.35 -9.15
CA LEU A 358 15.47 -28.48 -8.64
C LEU A 358 16.39 -29.21 -7.66
N ASP A 359 15.86 -30.15 -6.88
CA ASP A 359 16.63 -30.99 -5.95
C ASP A 359 17.79 -31.76 -6.60
N SER A 360 17.69 -32.04 -7.90
CA SER A 360 18.64 -32.83 -8.66
C SER A 360 19.41 -32.03 -9.72
N GLN A 361 19.09 -30.75 -9.89
CA GLN A 361 19.72 -29.93 -10.92
C GLN A 361 21.13 -29.49 -10.50
N SER A 362 22.06 -29.45 -11.46
CA SER A 362 23.48 -29.14 -11.22
C SER A 362 23.73 -27.69 -10.79
N ASN A 363 22.82 -26.77 -11.11
CA ASN A 363 22.86 -25.36 -10.71
C ASN A 363 22.29 -25.12 -9.30
N VAL A 364 21.78 -26.15 -8.61
CA VAL A 364 21.25 -26.04 -7.24
C VAL A 364 22.22 -26.70 -6.27
N LYS A 365 22.72 -25.92 -5.31
CA LYS A 365 23.66 -26.40 -4.28
C LYS A 365 22.93 -26.60 -2.96
N PHE A 366 23.34 -27.62 -2.19
CA PHE A 366 22.86 -27.90 -0.84
C PHE A 366 23.99 -27.86 0.19
N PRO A 367 24.58 -26.69 0.48
CA PRO A 367 25.66 -26.60 1.47
C PRO A 367 25.14 -26.92 2.87
N LYS A 368 26.03 -27.36 3.75
CA LYS A 368 25.71 -27.63 5.16
C LYS A 368 25.38 -26.31 5.88
N GLN A 369 24.62 -26.41 6.98
CA GLN A 369 24.17 -25.23 7.74
C GLN A 369 25.32 -24.27 8.14
N HIS A 370 26.45 -24.83 8.58
CA HIS A 370 27.60 -24.03 8.99
C HIS A 370 28.31 -23.35 7.81
N GLU A 371 28.23 -23.91 6.60
CA GLU A 371 28.74 -23.31 5.37
C GLU A 371 27.85 -22.14 4.95
N ILE A 372 26.53 -22.35 4.95
CA ILE A 372 25.53 -21.29 4.69
C ILE A 372 25.71 -20.13 5.67
N LYS A 373 25.90 -20.42 6.97
CA LYS A 373 26.20 -19.41 8.00
C LYS A 373 27.45 -18.60 7.64
N LYS A 374 28.58 -19.27 7.39
CA LYS A 374 29.86 -18.61 7.02
C LYS A 374 29.74 -17.79 5.73
N MET A 375 28.91 -18.23 4.77
CA MET A 375 28.64 -17.47 3.54
C MET A 375 27.81 -16.22 3.83
N ALA A 376 26.76 -16.33 4.64
CA ALA A 376 25.87 -15.24 4.98
C ALA A 376 26.54 -14.16 5.84
N GLU A 377 27.31 -14.55 6.86
CA GLU A 377 27.96 -13.62 7.80
C GLU A 377 28.90 -12.63 7.10
N LYS A 378 29.42 -12.94 5.91
CA LYS A 378 30.21 -12.01 5.07
C LYS A 378 29.44 -10.75 4.66
N TYR A 379 28.12 -10.82 4.64
CA TYR A 379 27.21 -9.76 4.20
C TYR A 379 26.42 -9.14 5.35
N GLY A 380 26.57 -9.66 6.57
CA GLY A 380 25.88 -9.16 7.75
C GLY A 380 26.73 -8.18 8.54
N THR A 381 26.07 -7.29 9.30
CA THR A 381 26.72 -6.44 10.30
C THR A 381 26.80 -7.19 11.61
N LYS A 382 28.01 -7.49 12.08
CA LYS A 382 28.22 -8.14 13.38
C LYS A 382 27.95 -7.15 14.52
N THR A 383 27.20 -7.59 15.52
CA THR A 383 26.88 -6.77 16.70
C THR A 383 27.88 -7.02 17.83
N LYS A 384 27.82 -6.21 18.89
CA LYS A 384 28.61 -6.38 20.11
C LYS A 384 28.31 -7.68 20.87
N PHE A 385 27.15 -8.29 20.60
CA PHE A 385 26.75 -9.57 21.18
C PHE A 385 27.21 -10.77 20.36
N GLY A 386 27.89 -10.54 19.23
CA GLY A 386 28.41 -11.59 18.36
C GLY A 386 27.39 -12.18 17.37
N ASN A 387 26.13 -11.75 17.44
CA ASN A 387 25.11 -12.05 16.44
C ASN A 387 25.20 -11.09 15.22
N TYR A 388 24.36 -11.32 14.20
CA TYR A 388 24.41 -10.58 12.93
C TYR A 388 23.07 -9.94 12.56
N ASN A 389 23.16 -8.74 11.99
CA ASN A 389 22.06 -8.02 11.37
C ASN A 389 22.21 -7.97 9.85
N PHE A 390 21.14 -8.26 9.14
CA PHE A 390 21.04 -8.13 7.69
C PHE A 390 20.10 -7.00 7.29
N VAL A 391 20.23 -6.50 6.08
CA VAL A 391 19.37 -5.44 5.54
C VAL A 391 18.71 -5.92 4.26
N SER A 392 17.39 -5.75 4.16
CA SER A 392 16.61 -6.02 2.96
C SER A 392 16.17 -4.70 2.30
N THR A 393 16.04 -4.65 0.98
CA THR A 393 15.46 -3.50 0.29
C THR A 393 13.96 -3.41 0.59
N VAL A 394 13.25 -4.52 0.49
CA VAL A 394 11.83 -4.60 0.84
C VAL A 394 11.71 -4.82 2.35
N LYS A 395 11.01 -3.92 3.06
CA LYS A 395 10.96 -3.93 4.54
C LYS A 395 9.78 -4.71 5.13
N ASN A 396 8.82 -5.10 4.30
CA ASN A 396 7.54 -5.67 4.73
C ASN A 396 7.04 -6.71 3.72
N ARG A 397 6.03 -7.49 4.10
CA ARG A 397 5.36 -8.40 3.17
C ARG A 397 4.65 -7.65 2.04
N SER A 398 4.61 -8.27 0.87
CA SER A 398 3.96 -7.79 -0.34
C SER A 398 2.50 -8.28 -0.42
N ALA A 399 1.74 -8.11 0.67
CA ALA A 399 0.36 -8.63 0.78
C ALA A 399 -0.60 -8.13 -0.33
N PRO A 400 -0.53 -6.86 -0.78
CA PRO A 400 -1.35 -6.39 -1.92
C PRO A 400 -0.98 -7.06 -3.26
N LEU A 401 0.20 -7.67 -3.35
CA LEU A 401 0.78 -8.30 -4.55
C LEU A 401 0.83 -9.84 -4.44
N THR A 402 0.14 -10.40 -3.44
CA THR A 402 0.01 -11.84 -3.25
C THR A 402 -1.28 -12.33 -3.89
N VAL A 403 -1.20 -13.41 -4.68
CA VAL A 403 -2.35 -14.07 -5.31
C VAL A 403 -2.35 -15.57 -5.02
N TYR A 404 -3.53 -16.14 -4.81
CA TYR A 404 -3.73 -17.58 -4.65
C TYR A 404 -4.30 -18.15 -5.94
N ILE A 405 -3.66 -19.19 -6.46
CA ILE A 405 -3.88 -19.78 -7.78
C ILE A 405 -4.22 -21.25 -7.59
N GLY A 406 -5.37 -21.68 -8.11
CA GLY A 406 -5.85 -23.06 -8.05
C GLY A 406 -7.33 -23.13 -8.39
N SER A 407 -8.04 -24.07 -7.77
CA SER A 407 -9.51 -24.14 -7.89
C SER A 407 -10.22 -22.91 -7.31
N PRO A 408 -11.53 -22.75 -7.55
CA PRO A 408 -12.34 -21.71 -6.91
C PRO A 408 -12.35 -21.79 -5.37
N GLU A 409 -12.01 -22.93 -4.78
CA GLU A 409 -11.91 -23.08 -3.32
C GLU A 409 -10.77 -22.23 -2.75
N VAL A 410 -9.65 -22.14 -3.48
CA VAL A 410 -8.42 -21.50 -3.00
C VAL A 410 -8.13 -20.16 -3.67
N THR A 411 -8.73 -19.91 -4.83
CA THR A 411 -8.48 -18.70 -5.61
C THR A 411 -8.92 -17.46 -4.83
N ILE A 412 -8.06 -16.44 -4.84
CA ILE A 412 -8.28 -15.21 -4.08
C ILE A 412 -9.56 -14.50 -4.55
N ARG A 413 -10.48 -14.23 -3.62
CA ARG A 413 -11.79 -13.64 -3.92
C ARG A 413 -11.73 -12.12 -4.19
N GLU A 414 -10.92 -11.40 -3.42
CA GLU A 414 -10.78 -9.95 -3.56
C GLU A 414 -9.81 -9.59 -4.69
N MET A 415 -10.33 -8.96 -5.75
CA MET A 415 -9.60 -8.75 -6.99
C MET A 415 -9.27 -7.26 -7.25
N THR A 416 -8.19 -6.78 -6.64
CA THR A 416 -7.63 -5.43 -6.86
C THR A 416 -7.02 -5.29 -8.26
N ALA A 417 -6.81 -4.06 -8.73
CA ALA A 417 -6.18 -3.79 -10.03
C ALA A 417 -4.81 -4.48 -10.18
N ALA A 418 -3.97 -4.42 -9.14
CA ALA A 418 -2.66 -5.08 -9.13
C ALA A 418 -2.77 -6.62 -9.24
N ARG A 419 -3.74 -7.23 -8.53
CA ARG A 419 -3.97 -8.68 -8.60
C ARG A 419 -4.48 -9.10 -9.99
N ARG A 420 -5.36 -8.32 -10.63
CA ARG A 420 -5.79 -8.57 -12.01
C ARG A 420 -4.62 -8.55 -12.98
N GLU A 421 -3.73 -7.59 -12.82
CA GLU A 421 -2.55 -7.48 -13.69
C GLU A 421 -1.60 -8.67 -13.53
N ILE A 422 -1.41 -9.15 -12.29
CA ILE A 422 -0.67 -10.39 -12.02
C ILE A 422 -1.32 -11.56 -12.76
N PHE A 423 -2.64 -11.76 -12.62
CA PHE A 423 -3.34 -12.86 -13.29
C PHE A 423 -3.26 -12.77 -14.82
N LYS A 424 -3.41 -11.57 -15.42
CA LYS A 424 -3.30 -11.37 -16.87
C LYS A 424 -1.94 -11.79 -17.41
N ASN A 425 -0.86 -11.52 -16.66
CA ASN A 425 0.51 -11.84 -17.05
C ASN A 425 1.00 -13.21 -16.51
N LEU A 426 0.12 -13.99 -15.87
CA LEU A 426 0.52 -15.16 -15.09
C LEU A 426 1.19 -16.25 -15.93
N SER A 427 0.64 -16.57 -17.10
CA SER A 427 1.21 -17.61 -17.99
C SER A 427 2.63 -17.26 -18.43
N LYS A 428 2.84 -16.01 -18.86
CA LYS A 428 4.16 -15.51 -19.26
C LYS A 428 5.12 -15.52 -18.07
N THR A 429 4.67 -15.03 -16.91
CA THR A 429 5.50 -15.01 -15.68
C THR A 429 5.96 -16.41 -15.30
N ILE A 430 5.09 -17.40 -15.36
CA ILE A 430 5.42 -18.80 -15.07
C ILE A 430 6.45 -19.34 -16.06
N GLU A 431 6.30 -19.05 -17.35
CA GLU A 431 7.29 -19.43 -18.37
C GLU A 431 8.66 -18.80 -18.09
N ASP A 432 8.68 -17.50 -17.79
CA ASP A 432 9.90 -16.75 -17.49
C ASP A 432 10.59 -17.31 -16.23
N VAL A 433 9.82 -17.63 -15.17
CA VAL A 433 10.34 -18.25 -13.94
C VAL A 433 10.92 -19.64 -14.22
N MET A 434 10.23 -20.49 -14.99
CA MET A 434 10.75 -21.81 -15.36
C MET A 434 12.04 -21.70 -16.18
N ASN A 435 12.13 -20.72 -17.06
CA ASN A 435 13.34 -20.45 -17.84
C ASN A 435 14.48 -19.91 -16.97
N TYR A 436 14.16 -19.07 -15.98
CA TYR A 436 15.11 -18.55 -15.00
C TYR A 436 15.72 -19.67 -14.15
N MET A 437 14.88 -20.53 -13.59
CA MET A 437 15.27 -21.67 -12.74
C MET A 437 16.32 -22.59 -13.40
N LYS A 438 16.30 -22.73 -14.72
CA LYS A 438 17.24 -23.58 -15.47
C LYS A 438 18.63 -22.96 -15.64
N LYS A 439 18.76 -21.64 -15.51
CA LYS A 439 19.96 -20.88 -15.92
C LYS A 439 20.75 -20.32 -14.75
N THR A 440 20.12 -20.10 -13.60
CA THR A 440 20.72 -19.37 -12.49
C THR A 440 21.05 -20.29 -11.32
N GLU A 441 22.03 -19.89 -10.50
CA GLU A 441 22.41 -20.68 -9.34
C GLU A 441 21.43 -20.48 -8.17
N PHE A 442 21.11 -21.57 -7.49
CA PHE A 442 20.29 -21.56 -6.27
C PHE A 442 21.02 -22.23 -5.12
N ILE A 443 20.68 -21.81 -3.91
CA ILE A 443 20.89 -22.60 -2.69
C ILE A 443 19.57 -23.25 -2.31
N GLY A 444 19.55 -24.57 -2.33
CA GLY A 444 18.47 -25.38 -1.78
C GLY A 444 18.68 -25.58 -0.27
N THR A 445 17.63 -25.34 0.51
CA THR A 445 17.61 -25.50 1.96
C THR A 445 16.43 -26.37 2.34
N LYS A 446 16.72 -27.57 2.87
CA LYS A 446 15.69 -28.51 3.35
C LYS A 446 15.61 -28.49 4.86
N ARG A 447 14.41 -28.27 5.38
CA ARG A 447 14.12 -28.22 6.81
C ARG A 447 12.81 -28.92 7.09
N ARG A 448 12.57 -29.30 8.34
CA ARG A 448 11.22 -29.71 8.77
C ARG A 448 10.57 -28.63 9.61
N MET A 449 9.26 -28.52 9.45
CA MET A 449 8.37 -27.78 10.32
C MET A 449 7.74 -28.77 11.31
N GLY A 450 7.83 -28.49 12.60
CA GLY A 450 7.33 -29.36 13.65
C GLY A 450 8.22 -30.58 13.99
N GLU A 451 7.93 -31.16 15.16
CA GLU A 451 8.59 -32.34 15.72
C GLU A 451 7.55 -33.11 16.55
N ASN A 452 6.84 -34.03 15.89
CA ASN A 452 5.72 -34.80 16.45
C ASN A 452 5.37 -35.99 15.54
N GLN A 453 4.39 -36.81 15.95
CA GLN A 453 3.97 -38.01 15.23
C GLN A 453 2.77 -37.82 14.28
N TYR A 454 2.29 -36.58 14.09
CA TYR A 454 1.04 -36.30 13.39
C TYR A 454 1.24 -35.46 12.12
N PHE A 455 2.07 -34.41 12.20
CA PHE A 455 2.24 -33.42 11.15
C PHE A 455 3.62 -32.76 11.22
N THR A 456 4.51 -33.13 10.31
CA THR A 456 5.89 -32.62 10.23
C THR A 456 6.29 -32.27 8.79
N PRO A 457 5.73 -31.20 8.18
CA PRO A 457 6.02 -30.85 6.79
C PRO A 457 7.52 -30.70 6.50
N ILE A 458 7.93 -31.14 5.31
CA ILE A 458 9.29 -30.95 4.79
C ILE A 458 9.29 -29.70 3.91
N CYS A 459 10.00 -28.66 4.35
CA CYS A 459 10.15 -27.40 3.66
C CYS A 459 11.37 -27.45 2.74
N HIS A 460 11.14 -27.37 1.44
CA HIS A 460 12.16 -27.21 0.40
C HIS A 460 12.17 -25.75 -0.04
N VAL A 461 13.20 -25.00 0.35
CA VAL A 461 13.33 -23.58 0.02
C VAL A 461 14.51 -23.38 -0.90
N TYR A 462 14.26 -22.84 -2.09
CA TYR A 462 15.27 -22.52 -3.09
C TYR A 462 15.43 -21.00 -3.17
N HIS A 463 16.54 -20.49 -2.69
CA HIS A 463 16.87 -19.06 -2.84
C HIS A 463 17.81 -18.90 -4.02
N SER A 464 17.45 -18.06 -4.98
CA SER A 464 18.41 -17.67 -6.00
C SER A 464 19.54 -16.87 -5.36
N ILE A 465 20.75 -17.16 -5.79
CA ILE A 465 21.97 -16.48 -5.32
C ILE A 465 22.65 -15.69 -6.43
N HIS A 466 21.88 -15.30 -7.47
CA HIS A 466 22.36 -14.35 -8.47
C HIS A 466 22.88 -13.07 -7.79
N ARG A 467 22.16 -12.61 -6.76
CA ARG A 467 22.67 -11.73 -5.71
C ARG A 467 23.29 -12.58 -4.59
N LYS A 468 24.62 -12.60 -4.49
CA LYS A 468 25.36 -13.50 -3.59
C LYS A 468 24.99 -13.33 -2.12
N GLU A 469 24.60 -12.13 -1.71
CA GLU A 469 24.18 -11.81 -0.35
C GLU A 469 22.83 -12.45 0.05
N MET A 470 22.05 -12.97 -0.91
CA MET A 470 20.77 -13.65 -0.66
C MET A 470 20.91 -14.99 0.06
N VAL A 471 22.12 -15.55 0.15
CA VAL A 471 22.40 -16.71 1.02
C VAL A 471 21.97 -16.49 2.47
N ARG A 472 21.84 -15.22 2.91
CA ARG A 472 21.28 -14.85 4.21
C ARG A 472 19.86 -15.39 4.43
N LEU A 473 19.03 -15.50 3.39
CA LEU A 473 17.66 -16.00 3.51
C LEU A 473 17.67 -17.49 3.88
N SER A 474 18.51 -18.29 3.22
CA SER A 474 18.80 -19.68 3.63
C SER A 474 19.32 -19.78 5.06
N HIS A 475 20.18 -18.85 5.48
CA HIS A 475 20.67 -18.83 6.87
C HIS A 475 19.52 -18.58 7.87
N MET A 476 18.61 -17.68 7.55
CA MET A 476 17.44 -17.36 8.38
C MET A 476 16.45 -18.53 8.42
N VAL A 477 16.17 -19.20 7.29
CA VAL A 477 15.37 -20.45 7.26
C VAL A 477 15.98 -21.51 8.17
N ASN A 478 17.30 -21.72 8.10
CA ASN A 478 18.02 -22.66 8.97
C ASN A 478 17.88 -22.34 10.46
N LYS A 479 17.62 -21.08 10.82
CA LYS A 479 17.51 -20.60 12.20
C LYS A 479 16.08 -20.60 12.71
N SER A 480 15.09 -20.55 11.82
CA SER A 480 13.68 -20.69 12.17
C SER A 480 13.21 -22.13 12.29
N LEU A 481 13.74 -23.05 11.47
CA LEU A 481 13.22 -24.42 11.33
C LEU A 481 14.21 -25.51 11.73
N PHE A 482 13.69 -26.73 11.94
CA PHE A 482 14.46 -27.87 12.43
C PHE A 482 15.24 -28.59 11.33
N ASP A 483 16.31 -29.27 11.72
CA ASP A 483 17.01 -30.25 10.89
C ASP A 483 16.08 -31.42 10.52
N LEU A 484 16.31 -32.00 9.35
CA LEU A 484 15.61 -33.21 8.93
C LEU A 484 16.00 -34.40 9.83
N PRO A 485 15.06 -35.30 10.15
CA PRO A 485 15.38 -36.55 10.83
C PRO A 485 16.12 -37.49 9.87
N GLU A 486 16.83 -38.47 10.42
CA GLU A 486 17.50 -39.51 9.62
C GLU A 486 16.50 -40.33 8.79
N ILE A 487 15.31 -40.58 9.35
CA ILE A 487 14.22 -41.30 8.71
C ILE A 487 13.01 -40.37 8.64
N ILE A 488 12.50 -40.15 7.43
CA ILE A 488 11.31 -39.31 7.18
C ILE A 488 10.09 -40.22 6.99
N ASN A 489 9.09 -40.09 7.87
CA ASN A 489 7.78 -40.70 7.63
C ASN A 489 6.96 -39.81 6.68
N LYS A 490 6.81 -40.24 5.42
CA LYS A 490 6.10 -39.48 4.39
C LYS A 490 4.59 -39.36 4.60
N GLU A 491 3.97 -40.20 5.43
CA GLU A 491 2.52 -40.09 5.72
C GLU A 491 2.19 -38.80 6.48
N ILE A 492 3.07 -38.39 7.38
CA ILE A 492 2.91 -37.20 8.23
C ILE A 492 3.76 -36.02 7.76
N SER A 493 4.61 -36.21 6.74
CA SER A 493 5.61 -35.23 6.31
C SER A 493 5.38 -34.77 4.87
N PRO A 494 4.30 -34.01 4.60
CA PRO A 494 4.03 -33.47 3.27
C PRO A 494 5.11 -32.47 2.87
N ASP A 495 5.47 -32.47 1.59
CA ASP A 495 6.46 -31.53 1.05
C ASP A 495 5.82 -30.16 0.74
N ILE A 496 6.51 -29.10 1.14
CA ILE A 496 6.18 -27.69 0.87
C ILE A 496 7.36 -27.08 0.11
N TYR A 497 7.09 -26.35 -0.97
CA TYR A 497 8.11 -25.77 -1.84
C TYR A 497 8.03 -24.24 -1.85
N ILE A 498 9.17 -23.57 -1.71
CA ILE A 498 9.33 -22.15 -1.97
C ILE A 498 10.45 -21.94 -2.99
N VAL A 499 10.16 -21.18 -4.05
CA VAL A 499 11.16 -20.65 -4.97
C VAL A 499 11.22 -19.13 -4.78
N HIS A 500 12.32 -18.65 -4.25
CA HIS A 500 12.52 -17.25 -3.88
C HIS A 500 13.57 -16.62 -4.79
N ILE A 501 13.15 -15.62 -5.60
CA ILE A 501 13.96 -14.92 -6.60
C ILE A 501 13.95 -13.41 -6.26
N PRO A 502 14.83 -12.96 -5.36
CA PRO A 502 14.84 -11.57 -4.87
C PRO A 502 15.17 -10.51 -5.93
N GLU A 503 15.99 -10.87 -6.93
CA GLU A 503 16.43 -10.02 -8.03
C GLU A 503 15.41 -9.85 -9.17
N TRP A 504 14.21 -10.43 -9.04
CA TRP A 504 13.13 -10.10 -9.97
C TRP A 504 12.84 -8.60 -9.95
N GLN A 505 12.42 -8.04 -11.09
CA GLN A 505 12.20 -6.60 -11.21
C GLN A 505 11.20 -6.10 -10.17
N GLU A 506 11.57 -5.08 -9.38
CA GLU A 506 10.74 -4.62 -8.24
C GLU A 506 9.37 -4.11 -8.69
N LYS A 507 9.30 -3.48 -9.88
CA LYS A 507 8.04 -3.05 -10.50
C LYS A 507 7.07 -4.21 -10.82
N ASP A 508 7.61 -5.42 -10.99
CA ASP A 508 6.91 -6.66 -11.32
C ASP A 508 6.85 -7.62 -10.11
N ARG A 509 7.09 -7.10 -8.89
CA ARG A 509 7.06 -7.87 -7.64
C ARG A 509 5.71 -8.53 -7.44
N GLN A 510 5.74 -9.82 -7.12
CA GLN A 510 4.53 -10.63 -6.93
C GLN A 510 4.83 -11.89 -6.12
N ILE A 511 3.83 -12.33 -5.35
CA ILE A 511 3.90 -13.57 -4.58
C ILE A 511 2.83 -14.52 -5.12
N LEU A 512 3.26 -15.57 -5.81
CA LEU A 512 2.37 -16.54 -6.44
C LEU A 512 2.24 -17.76 -5.55
N VAL A 513 1.03 -18.14 -5.18
CA VAL A 513 0.78 -19.24 -4.25
C VAL A 513 -0.09 -20.27 -4.94
N PHE A 514 0.33 -21.53 -4.90
CA PHE A 514 -0.40 -22.66 -5.45
C PHE A 514 -0.75 -23.63 -4.31
N PRO A 515 -1.81 -23.37 -3.53
CA PRO A 515 -2.12 -24.14 -2.31
C PRO A 515 -2.32 -25.63 -2.55
N GLU A 516 -2.98 -26.00 -3.63
CA GLU A 516 -3.28 -27.40 -3.98
C GLU A 516 -2.04 -28.17 -4.46
N HIS A 517 -0.95 -27.47 -4.77
CA HIS A 517 0.31 -28.07 -5.22
C HIS A 517 1.46 -27.83 -4.23
N ASN A 518 1.18 -27.22 -3.07
CA ASN A 518 2.15 -26.91 -2.02
C ASN A 518 3.33 -26.01 -2.46
N MET A 519 3.14 -25.14 -3.45
CA MET A 519 4.20 -24.27 -3.96
C MET A 519 3.95 -22.79 -3.67
N THR A 520 5.00 -22.03 -3.39
CA THR A 520 5.00 -20.56 -3.37
C THR A 520 6.19 -20.02 -4.16
N PHE A 521 5.97 -19.01 -4.98
CA PHE A 521 7.01 -18.24 -5.65
C PHE A 521 7.05 -16.83 -5.07
N VAL A 522 8.24 -16.40 -4.65
CA VAL A 522 8.49 -15.05 -4.12
C VAL A 522 9.36 -14.32 -5.13
N LEU A 523 8.78 -13.38 -5.87
CA LEU A 523 9.47 -12.66 -6.95
C LEU A 523 9.64 -11.19 -6.57
N GLY A 524 10.89 -10.70 -6.51
CA GLY A 524 11.21 -9.27 -6.40
C GLY A 524 11.10 -8.71 -4.98
N SER A 525 11.10 -9.59 -3.98
CA SER A 525 11.24 -9.25 -2.57
C SER A 525 12.50 -9.93 -2.04
N ASP A 526 13.27 -9.23 -1.21
CA ASP A 526 14.39 -9.80 -0.46
C ASP A 526 14.10 -9.87 1.04
N TYR A 527 12.84 -9.74 1.43
CA TYR A 527 12.41 -9.77 2.83
C TYR A 527 12.17 -11.20 3.31
N TYR A 528 12.89 -11.63 4.37
CA TYR A 528 12.75 -13.00 4.91
C TYR A 528 11.33 -13.34 5.38
N GLY A 529 10.54 -12.32 5.78
CA GLY A 529 9.16 -12.55 6.20
C GLY A 529 8.27 -13.17 5.13
N GLU A 530 8.65 -13.14 3.84
CA GLU A 530 7.95 -13.88 2.78
C GLU A 530 8.19 -15.39 2.87
N ASP A 531 9.41 -15.83 3.17
CA ASP A 531 9.71 -17.26 3.39
C ASP A 531 8.97 -17.77 4.62
N LYS A 532 9.13 -17.07 5.76
CA LYS A 532 8.48 -17.45 7.02
C LYS A 532 6.97 -17.63 6.82
N LYS A 533 6.30 -16.58 6.35
CA LYS A 533 4.84 -16.58 6.25
C LYS A 533 4.35 -17.42 5.07
N GLY A 534 5.14 -17.58 4.00
CA GLY A 534 4.84 -18.50 2.90
C GLY A 534 4.78 -19.95 3.35
N LEU A 535 5.78 -20.39 4.14
CA LEU A 535 5.81 -21.74 4.71
C LEU A 535 4.65 -21.97 5.67
N LEU A 536 4.40 -21.02 6.57
CA LEU A 536 3.36 -21.16 7.61
C LEU A 536 1.96 -21.14 7.01
N ARG A 537 1.70 -20.27 6.03
CA ARG A 537 0.45 -20.27 5.24
C ARG A 537 0.20 -21.64 4.62
N MET A 538 1.20 -22.22 3.96
CA MET A 538 1.04 -23.51 3.31
C MET A 538 0.84 -24.64 4.33
N ALA A 539 1.59 -24.62 5.44
CA ALA A 539 1.44 -25.60 6.51
C ALA A 539 0.04 -25.54 7.14
N MET A 540 -0.52 -24.34 7.38
CA MET A 540 -1.89 -24.20 7.90
C MET A 540 -2.93 -24.74 6.93
N TRP A 541 -2.77 -24.50 5.62
CA TRP A 541 -3.66 -25.06 4.61
C TRP A 541 -3.64 -26.58 4.59
N ILE A 542 -2.45 -27.20 4.62
CA ILE A 542 -2.33 -28.66 4.64
C ILE A 542 -2.88 -29.24 5.95
N ALA A 543 -2.59 -28.60 7.10
CA ALA A 543 -3.12 -28.99 8.39
C ALA A 543 -4.66 -28.99 8.38
N LYS A 544 -5.28 -27.96 7.78
CA LYS A 544 -6.74 -27.88 7.57
C LYS A 544 -7.27 -29.05 6.76
N LYS A 545 -6.62 -29.40 5.66
CA LYS A 545 -7.01 -30.57 4.85
C LYS A 545 -6.84 -31.90 5.58
N GLN A 546 -6.02 -31.94 6.63
CA GLN A 546 -5.85 -33.10 7.52
C GLN A 546 -6.72 -33.03 8.79
N GLY A 547 -7.70 -32.12 8.85
CA GLY A 547 -8.65 -32.02 9.97
C GLY A 547 -8.14 -31.27 11.20
N MET A 548 -6.99 -30.60 11.11
CA MET A 548 -6.46 -29.73 12.17
C MET A 548 -6.71 -28.26 11.84
N LEU A 549 -6.80 -27.39 12.84
CA LEU A 549 -7.00 -25.96 12.61
C LEU A 549 -5.68 -25.19 12.78
N GLY A 550 -5.17 -24.61 11.69
CA GLY A 550 -4.01 -23.73 11.73
C GLY A 550 -4.34 -22.38 12.38
N LEU A 551 -3.65 -22.04 13.48
CA LEU A 551 -3.88 -20.83 14.25
C LEU A 551 -2.64 -19.93 14.21
N HIS A 552 -2.84 -18.65 13.91
CA HIS A 552 -1.81 -17.61 14.06
C HIS A 552 -1.74 -17.11 15.53
N ALA A 553 -1.37 -18.02 16.43
CA ALA A 553 -1.40 -17.81 17.87
C ALA A 553 -0.07 -18.18 18.54
N GLY A 554 0.25 -17.49 19.63
CA GLY A 554 1.28 -17.93 20.56
C GLY A 554 0.74 -19.02 21.48
N ALA A 555 1.62 -19.85 22.02
CA ALA A 555 1.27 -20.97 22.88
C ALA A 555 2.23 -21.12 24.05
N LYS A 556 1.70 -21.49 25.21
CA LYS A 556 2.45 -21.79 26.42
C LYS A 556 1.69 -22.77 27.32
N THR A 557 2.39 -23.35 28.27
CA THR A 557 1.78 -24.08 29.39
C THR A 557 1.91 -23.24 30.65
N ILE A 558 0.85 -23.19 31.45
CA ILE A 558 0.77 -22.45 32.71
C ILE A 558 0.45 -23.44 33.82
N LYS A 559 1.30 -23.49 34.85
CA LYS A 559 1.05 -24.20 36.09
C LYS A 559 0.73 -23.19 37.18
N ALA A 560 -0.49 -23.21 37.69
CA ALA A 560 -0.96 -22.20 38.66
C ALA A 560 -1.74 -22.86 39.78
N ARG A 561 -1.63 -22.32 40.99
CA ARG A 561 -2.38 -22.80 42.13
C ARG A 561 -3.78 -22.21 42.11
N ASN A 562 -4.79 -23.08 42.11
CA ASN A 562 -6.16 -22.65 42.20
C ASN A 562 -6.39 -21.94 43.55
N ALA A 563 -6.88 -20.70 43.52
CA ALA A 563 -7.05 -19.88 44.70
C ALA A 563 -8.11 -20.42 45.69
N LYS A 564 -9.01 -21.29 45.23
CA LYS A 564 -10.08 -21.86 46.06
C LYS A 564 -9.73 -23.25 46.58
N SER A 565 -9.23 -24.13 45.72
CA SER A 565 -8.93 -25.52 46.10
C SER A 565 -7.49 -25.74 46.55
N SER A 566 -6.61 -24.75 46.37
CA SER A 566 -5.16 -24.87 46.58
C SER A 566 -4.49 -25.98 45.73
N LYS A 567 -5.20 -26.61 44.80
CA LYS A 567 -4.66 -27.59 43.87
C LYS A 567 -3.79 -26.88 42.83
N LEU A 568 -2.62 -27.43 42.56
CA LEU A 568 -1.75 -26.98 41.48
C LEU A 568 -2.25 -27.58 40.15
N ASN A 569 -2.79 -26.74 39.28
CA ASN A 569 -3.35 -27.14 37.99
C ASN A 569 -2.38 -26.79 36.85
N THR A 570 -2.37 -27.61 35.81
CA THR A 570 -1.62 -27.38 34.57
C THR A 570 -2.60 -27.07 33.45
N TYR A 571 -2.45 -25.90 32.83
CA TYR A 571 -3.27 -25.45 31.71
C TYR A 571 -2.41 -25.24 30.47
N ASN A 572 -2.89 -25.73 29.34
CA ASN A 572 -2.45 -25.22 28.05
C ASN A 572 -3.01 -23.81 27.85
N CYS A 573 -2.30 -22.96 27.13
CA CYS A 573 -2.75 -21.61 26.82
C CYS A 573 -2.42 -21.25 25.37
N ILE A 574 -3.43 -20.81 24.62
CA ILE A 574 -3.31 -20.31 23.25
C ILE A 574 -3.72 -18.84 23.25
N ILE A 575 -2.85 -18.00 22.66
CA ILE A 575 -2.95 -16.54 22.70
C ILE A 575 -3.03 -16.01 21.27
N PHE A 576 -4.20 -15.53 20.89
CA PHE A 576 -4.46 -14.89 19.60
C PHE A 576 -4.13 -13.41 19.67
N GLY A 577 -3.81 -12.81 18.52
CA GLY A 577 -3.57 -11.39 18.42
C GLY A 577 -2.92 -10.99 17.10
N LEU A 578 -3.33 -9.84 16.57
CA LEU A 578 -2.66 -9.23 15.42
C LEU A 578 -1.23 -8.81 15.77
N THR A 579 -0.44 -8.51 14.74
CA THR A 579 0.93 -8.02 14.94
C THR A 579 0.90 -6.73 15.77
N ALA A 580 1.80 -6.62 16.75
CA ALA A 580 1.91 -5.48 17.67
C ALA A 580 0.71 -5.24 18.62
N THR A 581 -0.07 -6.29 18.94
CA THR A 581 -1.10 -6.23 20.00
C THR A 581 -0.68 -6.90 21.33
N GLY A 582 0.53 -7.48 21.42
CA GLY A 582 1.03 -8.10 22.65
C GLY A 582 1.04 -9.63 22.66
N LYS A 583 0.75 -10.30 21.54
CA LYS A 583 0.79 -11.78 21.40
C LYS A 583 2.14 -12.38 21.81
N THR A 584 3.25 -11.93 21.20
CA THR A 584 4.60 -12.42 21.53
C THR A 584 5.00 -12.03 22.96
N THR A 585 4.60 -10.85 23.42
CA THR A 585 4.82 -10.40 24.81
C THR A 585 4.20 -11.38 25.79
N HIS A 586 2.90 -11.67 25.70
CA HIS A 586 2.23 -12.51 26.69
C HIS A 586 2.50 -14.01 26.52
N SER A 587 2.80 -14.49 25.30
CA SER A 587 3.27 -15.88 25.12
C SER A 587 4.62 -16.13 25.80
N THR A 588 5.47 -15.10 25.91
CA THR A 588 6.82 -15.20 26.51
C THR A 588 6.95 -14.59 27.92
N HIS A 589 5.89 -13.98 28.47
CA HIS A 589 5.91 -13.37 29.81
C HIS A 589 5.75 -14.40 30.94
N THR A 590 6.30 -14.17 32.13
CA THR A 590 6.14 -15.07 33.29
C THR A 590 4.75 -14.96 33.95
N HIS A 591 4.12 -13.80 33.77
CA HIS A 591 2.89 -13.33 34.44
C HIS A 591 3.01 -13.23 35.96
N ASP A 592 4.26 -13.12 36.44
CA ASP A 592 4.59 -12.98 37.85
C ASP A 592 3.92 -14.08 38.69
N LEU A 593 3.89 -15.30 38.14
CA LEU A 593 3.49 -16.50 38.89
C LEU A 593 4.55 -16.81 39.96
N ASP A 594 4.09 -17.34 41.08
CA ASP A 594 4.93 -17.58 42.25
C ASP A 594 5.68 -18.92 42.13
N GLU A 595 6.93 -18.84 41.67
CA GLU A 595 7.80 -20.00 41.55
C GLU A 595 8.07 -20.68 42.91
N ALA A 596 8.06 -19.92 44.01
CA ALA A 596 8.26 -20.49 45.35
C ALA A 596 7.07 -21.35 45.78
N ASP A 597 5.88 -21.08 45.24
CA ASP A 597 4.67 -21.87 45.44
C ASP A 597 4.49 -22.97 44.37
N GLY A 598 5.52 -23.23 43.56
CA GLY A 598 5.50 -24.26 42.51
C GLY A 598 4.69 -23.89 41.27
N GLU A 599 4.23 -22.64 41.16
CA GLU A 599 3.65 -22.10 39.94
C GLU A 599 4.74 -21.83 38.91
N SER A 600 4.42 -21.93 37.63
CA SER A 600 5.39 -21.72 36.56
C SER A 600 4.72 -21.52 35.20
N ILE A 601 5.49 -21.04 34.24
CA ILE A 601 5.13 -21.11 32.82
C ILE A 601 6.24 -21.78 32.02
N THR A 602 5.86 -22.36 30.90
CA THR A 602 6.80 -22.78 29.85
C THR A 602 6.32 -22.34 28.48
N ILE A 603 7.20 -21.77 27.69
CA ILE A 603 6.95 -21.17 26.37
C ILE A 603 7.03 -22.27 25.31
N VAL A 604 6.02 -22.35 24.45
CA VAL A 604 5.88 -23.41 23.43
C VAL A 604 6.08 -22.84 22.03
N GLN A 605 5.29 -21.83 21.64
CA GLN A 605 5.36 -21.14 20.34
C GLN A 605 4.99 -19.65 20.49
N ASP A 606 5.44 -18.78 19.59
CA ASP A 606 5.08 -17.36 19.61
C ASP A 606 4.07 -16.94 18.52
N ASP A 607 3.97 -17.72 17.44
CA ASP A 607 3.33 -17.24 16.21
C ASP A 607 2.35 -18.22 15.57
N PHE A 608 2.63 -19.53 15.52
CA PHE A 608 1.76 -20.52 14.88
C PHE A 608 1.69 -21.88 15.57
N VAL A 609 0.48 -22.41 15.67
CA VAL A 609 0.19 -23.78 16.11
C VAL A 609 -0.92 -24.41 15.26
N ALA A 610 -0.94 -25.73 15.14
CA ALA A 610 -2.07 -26.47 14.55
C ALA A 610 -2.88 -27.16 15.67
N LEU A 611 -4.08 -26.65 15.96
CA LEU A 611 -4.98 -27.18 16.98
C LEU A 611 -5.64 -28.46 16.49
N ARG A 612 -5.65 -29.49 17.32
CA ARG A 612 -6.25 -30.80 17.05
C ARG A 612 -7.57 -30.96 17.79
N ASP A 613 -8.31 -32.00 17.40
CA ASP A 613 -9.64 -32.34 17.92
C ASP A 613 -9.65 -32.84 19.37
N ASP A 614 -8.50 -33.23 19.91
CA ASP A 614 -8.27 -33.61 21.32
C ASP A 614 -7.82 -32.43 22.20
N GLY A 615 -7.80 -31.22 21.62
CA GLY A 615 -7.37 -29.98 22.28
C GLY A 615 -5.86 -29.83 22.45
N SER A 616 -5.05 -30.78 21.95
CA SER A 616 -3.61 -30.58 21.77
C SER A 616 -3.34 -29.59 20.64
N ALA A 617 -2.14 -29.00 20.62
CA ALA A 617 -1.73 -28.13 19.52
C ALA A 617 -0.27 -28.39 19.12
N ILE A 618 -0.03 -28.55 17.83
CA ILE A 618 1.30 -28.86 17.28
C ILE A 618 2.05 -27.57 17.00
N GLY A 619 3.28 -27.45 17.49
CA GLY A 619 4.17 -26.34 17.16
C GLY A 619 4.94 -26.54 15.86
N THR A 620 5.33 -25.44 15.25
CA THR A 620 5.85 -25.43 13.87
C THR A 620 7.32 -25.03 13.80
N GLU A 621 7.78 -24.09 14.63
CA GLU A 621 9.10 -23.46 14.50
C GLU A 621 10.00 -23.71 15.72
N ARG A 622 11.32 -23.54 15.55
CA ARG A 622 12.31 -23.54 16.65
C ARG A 622 12.86 -22.16 16.98
N GLY A 623 12.74 -21.22 16.04
CA GLY A 623 13.14 -19.83 16.20
C GLY A 623 11.95 -18.90 16.05
N PHE A 624 11.77 -17.98 16.99
CA PHE A 624 10.66 -17.03 17.05
C PHE A 624 11.04 -15.74 16.32
N PHE A 625 10.23 -15.35 15.33
CA PHE A 625 10.48 -14.18 14.47
C PHE A 625 9.69 -12.96 14.96
N LEU A 626 10.32 -12.25 15.89
CA LEU A 626 9.79 -11.13 16.65
C LEU A 626 10.00 -9.80 15.93
N LYS A 627 9.12 -8.83 16.20
CA LYS A 627 9.33 -7.40 15.90
C LYS A 627 10.13 -6.73 17.02
N THR A 628 11.19 -6.01 16.70
CA THR A 628 12.17 -5.56 17.72
C THR A 628 11.87 -4.17 18.31
N ASP A 629 10.98 -3.40 17.70
CA ASP A 629 10.64 -2.01 18.05
C ASP A 629 10.17 -1.79 19.49
N SER A 630 9.64 -2.83 20.15
CA SER A 630 9.18 -2.78 21.54
C SER A 630 10.11 -3.48 22.54
N VAL A 631 11.24 -4.01 22.09
CA VAL A 631 12.17 -4.73 22.97
C VAL A 631 12.76 -3.76 23.99
N ASP A 632 12.60 -4.12 25.26
CA ASP A 632 13.04 -3.32 26.39
C ASP A 632 13.53 -4.27 27.50
N PRO A 633 14.72 -4.06 28.08
CA PRO A 633 15.28 -4.96 29.08
C PRO A 633 14.51 -4.99 30.41
N GLN A 634 13.79 -3.91 30.77
CA GLN A 634 13.02 -3.82 32.01
C GLN A 634 11.62 -4.39 31.83
N ILE A 635 10.98 -4.10 30.70
CA ILE A 635 9.60 -4.54 30.40
C ILE A 635 9.59 -5.97 29.86
N HIS A 636 10.60 -6.35 29.07
CA HIS A 636 10.68 -7.61 28.35
C HIS A 636 12.00 -8.36 28.64
N PRO A 637 12.35 -8.66 29.90
CA PRO A 637 13.66 -9.21 30.25
C PRO A 637 13.97 -10.55 29.56
N LEU A 638 12.97 -11.44 29.41
CA LEU A 638 13.15 -12.73 28.72
C LEU A 638 13.40 -12.58 27.23
N ILE A 639 12.65 -11.69 26.57
CA ILE A 639 12.85 -11.38 25.15
C ILE A 639 14.21 -10.72 24.94
N TYR A 640 14.54 -9.71 25.76
CA TYR A 640 15.83 -9.00 25.68
C TYR A 640 17.01 -9.97 25.81
N LYS A 641 16.96 -10.88 26.79
CA LYS A 641 17.95 -11.95 26.90
C LYS A 641 18.02 -12.78 25.62
N ALA A 642 16.87 -13.24 25.12
CA ALA A 642 16.82 -14.11 23.95
C ALA A 642 17.36 -13.46 22.67
N VAL A 643 17.14 -12.16 22.46
CA VAL A 643 17.66 -11.44 21.28
C VAL A 643 19.13 -11.01 21.43
N THR A 644 19.66 -10.96 22.65
CA THR A 644 21.08 -10.63 22.89
C THR A 644 22.00 -11.86 22.92
N GLU A 645 21.47 -13.06 22.69
CA GLU A 645 22.29 -14.26 22.51
C GLU A 645 23.05 -14.24 21.16
N PRO A 646 24.25 -14.85 21.07
CA PRO A 646 25.04 -14.90 19.83
C PRO A 646 24.34 -15.62 18.66
N ASP A 647 23.37 -16.48 18.96
CA ASP A 647 22.65 -17.28 17.97
C ASP A 647 21.40 -16.60 17.40
N ALA A 648 21.04 -15.42 17.91
CA ALA A 648 19.98 -14.59 17.34
C ALA A 648 20.40 -14.04 15.96
N ILE A 649 19.43 -13.65 15.14
CA ILE A 649 19.67 -12.99 13.85
C ILE A 649 18.70 -11.85 13.68
N PHE A 650 19.17 -10.72 13.16
CA PHE A 650 18.34 -9.55 12.90
C PHE A 650 18.18 -9.26 11.41
N GLU A 651 17.06 -8.64 11.07
CA GLU A 651 16.80 -8.05 9.77
C GLU A 651 16.25 -6.64 9.96
N ASN A 652 16.90 -5.66 9.31
CA ASN A 652 16.55 -4.24 9.32
C ASN A 652 16.57 -3.55 10.69
N VAL A 653 17.34 -4.06 11.66
CA VAL A 653 17.57 -3.36 12.94
C VAL A 653 18.72 -2.37 12.76
N LEU A 654 18.63 -1.19 13.37
CA LEU A 654 19.73 -0.23 13.34
C LEU A 654 20.90 -0.74 14.21
N VAL A 655 22.06 -0.86 13.58
CA VAL A 655 23.33 -1.24 14.23
C VAL A 655 24.40 -0.22 13.85
N ASP A 656 25.09 0.35 14.84
CA ASP A 656 26.17 1.31 14.58
C ASP A 656 27.50 0.63 14.20
N TYR A 657 28.50 1.44 13.84
CA TYR A 657 29.85 0.98 13.49
C TYR A 657 30.59 0.27 14.64
N ARG A 658 30.12 0.40 15.89
CA ARG A 658 30.66 -0.28 17.08
C ARG A 658 29.91 -1.58 17.39
N GLY A 659 28.89 -1.93 16.60
CA GLY A 659 28.03 -3.08 16.82
C GLY A 659 26.97 -2.88 17.89
N ASN A 660 26.71 -1.65 18.36
CA ASN A 660 25.57 -1.39 19.26
C ASN A 660 24.26 -1.51 18.48
N ILE A 661 23.27 -2.12 19.13
CA ILE A 661 21.96 -2.35 18.56
C ILE A 661 20.97 -1.34 19.14
N PHE A 662 20.17 -0.71 18.29
CA PHE A 662 19.13 0.24 18.68
C PHE A 662 17.76 -0.33 18.33
N PHE A 663 17.21 -1.17 19.22
CA PHE A 663 15.98 -1.91 18.96
C PHE A 663 14.75 -1.05 18.69
N GLN A 664 14.64 0.08 19.40
CA GLN A 664 13.51 1.02 19.33
C GLN A 664 13.70 2.09 18.24
N ASP A 665 14.85 2.09 17.54
CA ASP A 665 15.14 3.08 16.52
C ASP A 665 14.53 2.66 15.17
N GLU A 666 13.56 3.45 14.72
CA GLU A 666 12.80 3.19 13.49
C GLU A 666 13.41 3.87 12.25
N THR A 667 14.61 4.45 12.32
CA THR A 667 15.26 5.20 11.23
C THR A 667 15.33 4.39 9.93
N LEU A 668 15.63 3.09 10.02
CA LEU A 668 15.63 2.20 8.86
C LEU A 668 14.22 1.72 8.49
N THR A 669 13.44 1.36 9.49
CA THR A 669 12.04 0.94 9.37
C THR A 669 11.45 0.72 10.76
N GLY A 670 10.15 1.00 10.93
CA GLY A 670 9.39 0.55 12.09
C GLY A 670 9.12 -0.96 12.11
N ASN A 671 9.60 -1.75 11.15
CA ASN A 671 9.43 -3.22 11.09
C ASN A 671 10.78 -3.97 11.22
N GLY A 672 11.67 -3.52 12.11
CA GLY A 672 12.86 -4.29 12.48
C GLY A 672 12.48 -5.66 13.05
N ARG A 673 13.21 -6.72 12.66
CA ARG A 673 12.89 -8.10 13.02
C ARG A 673 14.08 -8.84 13.64
N GLY A 674 13.78 -9.81 14.50
CA GLY A 674 14.76 -10.70 15.11
C GLY A 674 14.27 -12.14 15.17
N ILE A 675 15.13 -13.11 14.83
CA ILE A 675 14.92 -14.53 15.08
C ILE A 675 15.63 -14.88 16.39
N MET A 676 14.86 -15.10 17.46
CA MET A 676 15.37 -15.57 18.75
C MET A 676 15.17 -17.09 18.88
N GLN A 677 16.16 -17.80 19.41
CA GLN A 677 16.08 -19.25 19.57
C GLN A 677 15.27 -19.62 20.81
N ARG A 678 14.40 -20.64 20.70
CA ARG A 678 13.59 -21.12 21.85
C ARG A 678 14.46 -21.53 23.04
N THR A 679 15.66 -22.07 22.77
CA THR A 679 16.65 -22.47 23.78
C THR A 679 17.13 -21.32 24.67
N ALA A 680 17.05 -20.07 24.19
CA ALA A 680 17.48 -18.90 24.96
C ALA A 680 16.57 -18.60 26.18
N PHE A 681 15.34 -19.14 26.20
CA PHE A 681 14.43 -19.01 27.34
C PHE A 681 14.80 -19.89 28.55
N GLY A 682 15.81 -20.77 28.42
CA GLY A 682 16.34 -21.56 29.53
C GLY A 682 15.24 -22.37 30.23
N LYS A 683 15.09 -22.20 31.56
CA LYS A 683 14.07 -22.89 32.36
C LYS A 683 12.62 -22.60 31.92
N TYR A 684 12.38 -21.47 31.24
CA TYR A 684 11.05 -21.11 30.75
C TYR A 684 10.76 -21.72 29.38
N MET A 685 11.69 -22.44 28.76
CA MET A 685 11.43 -23.18 27.53
C MET A 685 10.63 -24.45 27.84
N ASN A 686 9.55 -24.71 27.10
CA ASN A 686 8.95 -26.04 27.11
C ASN A 686 9.85 -27.02 26.34
N PRO A 687 10.17 -28.21 26.90
CA PRO A 687 10.97 -29.22 26.21
C PRO A 687 10.33 -29.67 24.88
N SER A 688 9.01 -29.75 24.85
CA SER A 688 8.20 -29.99 23.65
C SER A 688 7.87 -28.67 22.96
N ILE A 689 7.69 -28.72 21.63
CA ILE A 689 7.07 -27.61 20.89
C ILE A 689 5.55 -27.77 20.74
N ASN A 690 4.98 -28.82 21.32
CA ASN A 690 3.56 -29.14 21.23
C ASN A 690 2.89 -28.95 22.59
N LEU A 691 1.65 -28.45 22.58
CA LEU A 691 0.76 -28.51 23.73
C LEU A 691 0.19 -29.93 23.85
N ALA A 692 0.16 -30.47 25.06
CA ALA A 692 -0.34 -31.83 25.33
C ALA A 692 -1.86 -31.95 25.11
N PRO A 693 -2.40 -33.14 24.84
CA PRO A 693 -3.85 -33.36 24.77
C PRO A 693 -4.56 -33.06 26.10
N LEU A 694 -5.86 -32.75 26.04
CA LEU A 694 -6.63 -32.30 27.21
C LEU A 694 -6.86 -33.37 28.28
N ASP A 695 -6.61 -34.65 28.01
CA ASP A 695 -6.64 -35.72 29.00
C ASP A 695 -5.40 -35.75 29.91
N GLN A 696 -4.29 -35.10 29.48
CA GLN A 696 -3.02 -35.02 30.21
C GLN A 696 -2.83 -33.72 31.00
N VAL A 697 -3.75 -32.76 30.83
CA VAL A 697 -3.73 -31.45 31.51
C VAL A 697 -5.09 -31.14 32.13
N ASP A 698 -5.16 -30.16 33.02
CA ASP A 698 -6.39 -29.76 33.70
C ASP A 698 -7.31 -28.92 32.80
N GLY A 699 -6.80 -28.33 31.72
CA GLY A 699 -7.62 -27.64 30.73
C GLY A 699 -6.84 -26.79 29.72
N LEU A 700 -7.58 -26.06 28.89
CA LEU A 700 -7.05 -25.11 27.90
C LEU A 700 -7.65 -23.72 28.11
N ILE A 701 -6.78 -22.71 28.16
CA ILE A 701 -7.13 -21.30 28.24
C ILE A 701 -6.95 -20.69 26.85
N ILE A 702 -8.02 -20.15 26.30
CA ILE A 702 -8.00 -19.39 25.04
C ILE A 702 -8.02 -17.90 25.40
N LEU A 703 -7.00 -17.16 24.98
CA LEU A 703 -6.91 -15.71 25.14
C LEU A 703 -7.00 -15.03 23.77
N LEU A 704 -8.08 -14.31 23.53
CA LEU A 704 -8.34 -13.56 22.31
C LEU A 704 -7.96 -12.10 22.54
N ILE A 705 -6.75 -11.70 22.13
CA ILE A 705 -6.32 -10.31 22.25
C ILE A 705 -7.08 -9.46 21.22
N THR A 706 -7.77 -8.45 21.73
CA THR A 706 -8.23 -7.31 20.96
C THR A 706 -7.43 -6.06 21.35
N ARG A 707 -7.46 -5.05 20.50
CA ARG A 707 -6.98 -3.72 20.83
C ARG A 707 -8.04 -2.70 20.44
N ARG A 708 -8.72 -2.16 21.45
CA ARG A 708 -9.74 -1.12 21.35
C ARG A 708 -9.50 -0.10 22.44
N ASN A 709 -9.92 1.14 22.21
CA ASN A 709 -9.65 2.25 23.13
C ASN A 709 -10.92 2.85 23.76
N THR A 710 -12.11 2.41 23.30
CA THR A 710 -13.39 3.01 23.64
C THR A 710 -14.11 2.24 24.75
N ILE A 711 -15.01 1.32 24.40
CA ILE A 711 -15.96 0.68 25.34
C ILE A 711 -15.71 -0.81 25.58
N VAL A 712 -14.77 -1.44 24.87
CA VAL A 712 -14.52 -2.89 25.04
C VAL A 712 -13.81 -3.13 26.38
N PRO A 713 -14.35 -3.98 27.27
CA PRO A 713 -13.76 -4.26 28.57
C PRO A 713 -12.31 -4.77 28.46
N VAL A 714 -11.48 -4.43 29.45
CA VAL A 714 -10.08 -4.93 29.53
C VAL A 714 -9.99 -6.45 29.61
N CYS A 715 -11.02 -7.09 30.17
CA CYS A 715 -11.17 -8.54 30.17
C CYS A 715 -12.65 -8.93 30.17
N ALA A 716 -13.00 -9.92 29.37
CA ALA A 716 -14.31 -10.56 29.38
C ALA A 716 -14.14 -12.09 29.31
N LYS A 717 -14.84 -12.82 30.18
CA LYS A 717 -14.99 -14.28 30.09
C LYS A 717 -16.15 -14.59 29.14
N LEU A 718 -15.86 -15.47 28.18
CA LEU A 718 -16.74 -15.76 27.05
C LEU A 718 -17.33 -17.17 27.18
N THR A 719 -18.54 -17.35 26.64
CA THR A 719 -19.02 -18.69 26.24
C THR A 719 -18.25 -19.21 25.02
N ILE A 720 -18.47 -20.46 24.64
CA ILE A 720 -17.81 -21.05 23.46
C ILE A 720 -18.28 -20.35 22.17
N GLU A 721 -19.57 -20.06 22.05
CA GLU A 721 -20.16 -19.35 20.93
C GLU A 721 -19.60 -17.91 20.84
N GLN A 722 -19.47 -17.23 21.97
CA GLN A 722 -18.85 -15.89 22.05
C GLN A 722 -17.36 -15.93 21.69
N ALA A 723 -16.64 -16.99 22.07
CA ALA A 723 -15.23 -17.16 21.71
C ALA A 723 -15.05 -17.36 20.21
N ALA A 724 -15.90 -18.18 19.58
CA ALA A 724 -15.92 -18.35 18.14
C ALA A 724 -16.32 -17.06 17.41
N LEU A 725 -17.25 -16.27 17.96
CA LEU A 725 -17.59 -14.95 17.45
C LEU A 725 -16.39 -13.99 17.55
N ALA A 726 -15.70 -13.93 18.68
CA ALA A 726 -14.52 -13.09 18.85
C ALA A 726 -13.36 -13.53 17.93
N PHE A 727 -13.18 -14.83 17.71
CA PHE A 727 -12.27 -15.38 16.69
C PHE A 727 -12.67 -14.89 15.29
N MET A 728 -13.95 -14.98 14.94
CA MET A 728 -14.47 -14.55 13.64
C MET A 728 -14.26 -13.05 13.41
N LEU A 729 -14.53 -12.23 14.43
CA LEU A 729 -14.33 -10.79 14.34
C LEU A 729 -12.85 -10.42 14.21
N GLY A 730 -11.97 -11.11 14.96
CA GLY A 730 -10.52 -10.86 14.99
C GLY A 730 -10.19 -9.37 15.05
N GLU A 731 -10.89 -8.67 15.95
CA GLU A 731 -11.00 -7.22 15.95
C GLU A 731 -9.82 -6.54 16.65
N SER A 732 -9.37 -5.43 16.07
CA SER A 732 -8.33 -4.56 16.62
C SER A 732 -8.52 -3.15 16.05
N ILE A 733 -7.59 -2.27 16.38
CA ILE A 733 -7.33 -1.03 15.66
C ILE A 733 -5.98 -1.12 14.94
N HIS A 734 -5.83 -0.34 13.87
CA HIS A 734 -4.52 -0.01 13.33
C HIS A 734 -3.70 0.66 14.42
N THR A 735 -2.46 0.21 14.58
CA THR A 735 -1.50 0.78 15.53
C THR A 735 -0.59 1.76 14.80
N SER A 736 0.01 2.70 15.52
CA SER A 736 1.05 3.57 14.96
C SER A 736 2.20 2.74 14.34
N GLY A 737 2.54 1.61 14.96
CA GLY A 737 3.57 0.69 14.45
C GLY A 737 3.12 -0.24 13.32
N SER A 738 1.85 -0.20 12.88
CA SER A 738 1.35 -0.95 11.71
C SER A 738 1.06 -0.04 10.53
N ASP A 739 0.32 1.05 10.74
CA ASP A 739 0.12 2.14 9.77
C ASP A 739 -0.12 3.45 10.54
N PRO A 740 0.90 4.33 10.67
CA PRO A 740 0.79 5.57 11.42
C PRO A 740 -0.38 6.47 11.00
N LYS A 741 -0.77 6.45 9.72
CA LYS A 741 -1.83 7.31 9.19
C LYS A 741 -3.23 6.84 9.54
N ARG A 742 -3.36 5.54 9.79
CA ARG A 742 -4.63 4.87 10.06
C ARG A 742 -4.77 4.51 11.53
N ALA A 743 -3.79 4.88 12.36
CA ALA A 743 -3.78 4.57 13.78
C ALA A 743 -5.12 4.93 14.45
N GLY A 744 -5.72 3.99 15.17
CA GLY A 744 -7.04 4.13 15.78
C GLY A 744 -8.22 3.67 14.92
N GLU A 745 -8.05 3.45 13.61
CA GLU A 745 -9.11 2.89 12.75
C GLU A 745 -9.35 1.40 13.04
N SER A 746 -10.62 0.99 13.09
CA SER A 746 -11.03 -0.42 13.20
C SER A 746 -10.42 -1.29 12.10
N ILE A 747 -9.81 -2.41 12.48
CA ILE A 747 -9.41 -3.49 11.57
C ILE A 747 -9.97 -4.82 12.08
N ARG A 748 -10.39 -5.67 11.15
CA ARG A 748 -10.90 -7.02 11.42
C ARG A 748 -10.18 -8.02 10.51
N THR A 749 -9.76 -9.13 11.07
CA THR A 749 -9.06 -10.20 10.34
C THR A 749 -9.40 -11.52 11.02
N VAL A 750 -10.15 -12.40 10.37
CA VAL A 750 -10.64 -13.66 10.95
C VAL A 750 -9.49 -14.44 11.59
N GLY A 751 -9.69 -14.89 12.83
CA GLY A 751 -8.69 -15.60 13.63
C GLY A 751 -7.42 -14.81 13.94
N THR A 752 -7.40 -13.50 13.70
CA THR A 752 -6.19 -12.66 13.63
C THR A 752 -5.16 -13.20 12.63
N ASN A 753 -5.63 -13.94 11.62
CA ASN A 753 -4.84 -14.72 10.68
C ASN A 753 -5.00 -14.19 9.24
N PRO A 754 -4.11 -13.30 8.75
CA PRO A 754 -4.20 -12.77 7.38
C PRO A 754 -3.72 -13.78 6.32
N PHE A 755 -3.51 -15.04 6.68
CA PHE A 755 -2.94 -16.08 5.83
C PHE A 755 -3.91 -17.23 5.53
N ILE A 756 -5.18 -17.07 5.90
CA ILE A 756 -6.23 -18.06 5.60
C ILE A 756 -6.29 -18.29 4.09
N ILE A 757 -6.33 -19.57 3.69
CA ILE A 757 -6.60 -20.01 2.32
C ILE A 757 -7.98 -20.65 2.31
N GLY A 758 -8.86 -20.19 1.42
CA GLY A 758 -10.23 -20.69 1.29
C GLY A 758 -11.24 -19.95 2.16
N ASP A 759 -12.32 -20.62 2.56
CA ASP A 759 -13.43 -19.99 3.27
C ASP A 759 -13.07 -19.68 4.73
N GLU A 760 -13.05 -18.41 5.10
CA GLU A 760 -12.77 -17.96 6.47
C GLU A 760 -13.85 -18.42 7.47
N ALA A 761 -15.11 -18.54 7.02
CA ALA A 761 -16.19 -19.04 7.87
C ALA A 761 -15.97 -20.50 8.31
N GLN A 762 -15.34 -21.31 7.44
CA GLN A 762 -15.00 -22.70 7.76
C GLN A 762 -14.05 -22.77 8.96
N GLU A 763 -13.06 -21.87 9.06
CA GLU A 763 -12.13 -21.86 10.18
C GLU A 763 -12.81 -21.52 11.50
N ALA A 764 -13.73 -20.54 11.50
CA ALA A 764 -14.51 -20.20 12.68
C ALA A 764 -15.44 -21.35 13.12
N ASN A 765 -16.06 -22.04 12.16
CA ASN A 765 -16.89 -23.22 12.44
C ASN A 765 -16.03 -24.36 13.02
N MET A 766 -14.87 -24.68 12.42
CA MET A 766 -13.95 -25.68 12.97
C MET A 766 -13.47 -25.33 14.38
N PHE A 767 -13.17 -24.05 14.62
CA PHE A 767 -12.79 -23.57 15.94
C PHE A 767 -13.91 -23.82 16.96
N TYR A 768 -15.14 -23.41 16.63
CA TYR A 768 -16.32 -23.63 17.46
C TYR A 768 -16.52 -25.12 17.80
N GLU A 769 -16.48 -26.01 16.80
CA GLU A 769 -16.67 -27.46 17.00
C GLU A 769 -15.61 -28.07 17.93
N ILE A 770 -14.33 -27.72 17.74
CA ILE A 770 -13.25 -28.21 18.62
C ILE A 770 -13.46 -27.71 20.05
N LEU A 771 -13.82 -26.44 20.23
CA LEU A 771 -14.06 -25.89 21.55
C LEU A 771 -15.29 -26.52 22.23
N LYS A 772 -16.38 -26.72 21.48
CA LYS A 772 -17.64 -27.26 21.98
C LYS A 772 -17.49 -28.70 22.47
N LYS A 773 -16.70 -29.52 21.77
CA LYS A 773 -16.38 -30.90 22.14
C LYS A 773 -15.75 -31.02 23.53
N HIS A 774 -15.06 -29.97 24.01
CA HIS A 774 -14.34 -29.96 25.29
C HIS A 774 -14.75 -28.78 26.18
N GLU A 775 -16.02 -28.35 26.10
CA GLU A 775 -16.51 -27.15 26.80
C GLU A 775 -16.31 -27.18 28.33
N ASN A 776 -16.22 -28.38 28.92
CA ASN A 776 -15.97 -28.58 30.35
C ASN A 776 -14.50 -28.32 30.76
N LYS A 777 -13.55 -28.35 29.82
CA LYS A 777 -12.11 -28.17 30.07
C LYS A 777 -11.55 -26.90 29.42
N ILE A 778 -12.31 -26.25 28.55
CA ILE A 778 -11.86 -25.06 27.82
C ILE A 778 -12.49 -23.81 28.44
N ARG A 779 -11.65 -22.78 28.67
CA ARG A 779 -12.08 -21.47 29.16
C ARG A 779 -11.58 -20.38 28.23
N CYS A 780 -12.50 -19.57 27.73
CA CYS A 780 -12.21 -18.55 26.73
C CYS A 780 -12.36 -17.14 27.30
N PHE A 781 -11.44 -16.26 26.92
CA PHE A 781 -11.42 -14.88 27.38
C PHE A 781 -11.05 -13.95 26.23
N GLN A 782 -11.73 -12.81 26.14
CA GLN A 782 -11.29 -11.66 25.36
C GLN A 782 -10.51 -10.73 26.27
N ILE A 783 -9.33 -10.32 25.85
CA ILE A 783 -8.48 -9.37 26.60
C ILE A 783 -8.18 -8.15 25.73
N ASN A 784 -8.52 -6.96 26.21
CA ASN A 784 -8.29 -5.72 25.48
C ASN A 784 -6.98 -5.08 25.93
N THR A 785 -6.00 -5.06 25.03
CA THR A 785 -4.65 -4.49 25.24
C THR A 785 -4.53 -3.02 24.83
N GLY A 786 -5.64 -2.40 24.39
CA GLY A 786 -5.68 -0.97 24.06
C GLY A 786 -5.94 -0.14 25.30
N GLY A 787 -7.20 -0.13 25.74
CA GLY A 787 -7.68 0.59 26.91
C GLY A 787 -9.15 0.96 26.81
N VAL A 788 -9.61 1.86 27.67
CA VAL A 788 -10.99 2.33 27.73
C VAL A 788 -11.01 3.86 27.83
N GLY A 789 -12.08 4.50 27.33
CA GLY A 789 -12.33 5.92 27.60
C GLY A 789 -11.84 6.92 26.57
N GLU A 790 -11.37 6.48 25.40
CA GLU A 790 -11.02 7.40 24.32
C GLU A 790 -12.24 8.12 23.75
N ILE A 791 -12.10 9.42 23.51
CA ILE A 791 -13.04 10.23 22.72
C ILE A 791 -12.23 10.98 21.68
N MET A 792 -12.52 10.70 20.42
CA MET A 792 -11.98 11.42 19.26
C MET A 792 -13.04 12.37 18.72
N GLU A 793 -12.68 13.61 18.47
CA GLU A 793 -13.49 14.57 17.73
C GLU A 793 -12.77 14.94 16.44
N THR A 794 -13.53 15.45 15.48
CA THR A 794 -12.97 16.03 14.26
C THR A 794 -13.03 17.54 14.42
N ASP A 795 -11.89 18.22 14.30
CA ASP A 795 -11.86 19.69 14.32
C ASP A 795 -12.46 20.29 13.04
N GLU A 796 -12.59 21.62 13.01
CA GLU A 796 -13.13 22.37 11.86
C GLU A 796 -12.31 22.18 10.57
N GLU A 797 -11.07 21.71 10.69
CA GLU A 797 -10.14 21.43 9.59
C GLU A 797 -10.21 19.96 9.11
N GLY A 798 -11.02 19.12 9.76
CA GLY A 798 -11.17 17.71 9.42
C GLY A 798 -10.16 16.77 10.09
N ASN A 799 -9.31 17.26 11.01
CA ASN A 799 -8.33 16.46 11.73
C ASN A 799 -8.95 15.80 12.96
N LYS A 800 -8.56 14.56 13.24
CA LYS A 800 -8.98 13.84 14.45
C LYS A 800 -8.18 14.32 15.66
N ILE A 801 -8.85 14.96 16.62
CA ILE A 801 -8.29 15.42 17.89
C ILE A 801 -8.79 14.56 19.05
N HIS A 802 -7.91 14.27 20.02
CA HIS A 802 -8.29 13.57 21.24
C HIS A 802 -8.98 14.55 22.21
N LYS A 803 -10.30 14.48 22.35
CA LYS A 803 -11.01 15.15 23.46
C LYS A 803 -10.70 14.49 24.80
N ARG A 804 -10.54 13.16 24.77
CA ARG A 804 -10.07 12.38 25.91
C ARG A 804 -9.10 11.30 25.44
N LYS A 805 -7.95 11.22 26.11
CA LYS A 805 -6.97 10.16 25.88
C LYS A 805 -7.47 8.86 26.49
N VAL A 806 -7.17 7.74 25.82
CA VAL A 806 -7.42 6.40 26.32
C VAL A 806 -6.71 6.15 27.65
N GLU A 807 -7.42 5.56 28.61
CA GLU A 807 -6.81 4.95 29.81
C GLU A 807 -6.24 3.59 29.39
N ARG A 808 -4.92 3.53 29.18
CA ARG A 808 -4.26 2.34 28.62
C ARG A 808 -3.93 1.32 29.69
N ILE A 809 -4.28 0.06 29.40
CA ILE A 809 -3.86 -1.06 30.23
C ILE A 809 -2.37 -1.31 30.10
N GLN A 810 -1.70 -1.48 31.23
CA GLN A 810 -0.27 -1.75 31.30
C GLN A 810 0.00 -3.26 31.25
N ILE A 811 1.22 -3.64 30.83
CA ILE A 811 1.63 -5.05 30.75
C ILE A 811 1.52 -5.75 32.11
N LYS A 812 1.87 -5.06 33.21
CA LYS A 812 1.75 -5.60 34.58
C LYS A 812 0.30 -5.88 34.98
N GLU A 813 -0.64 -5.03 34.56
CA GLU A 813 -2.06 -5.22 34.84
C GLU A 813 -2.62 -6.37 34.02
N MET A 814 -2.24 -6.46 32.74
CA MET A 814 -2.60 -7.61 31.89
C MET A 814 -1.99 -8.91 32.42
N ALA A 815 -0.77 -8.87 32.98
CA ALA A 815 -0.18 -10.01 33.68
C ALA A 815 -1.00 -10.42 34.91
N SER A 816 -1.50 -9.47 35.71
CA SER A 816 -2.41 -9.75 36.83
C SER A 816 -3.73 -10.37 36.37
N ILE A 817 -4.32 -9.91 35.25
CA ILE A 817 -5.51 -10.54 34.64
C ILE A 817 -5.22 -12.00 34.28
N ILE A 818 -4.15 -12.26 33.51
CA ILE A 818 -3.81 -13.62 33.05
C ILE A 818 -3.49 -14.54 34.24
N ARG A 819 -2.76 -14.04 35.25
CA ARG A 819 -2.50 -14.76 36.50
C ARG A 819 -3.80 -15.08 37.23
N GLY A 820 -4.72 -14.13 37.36
CA GLY A 820 -6.02 -14.34 37.98
C GLY A 820 -6.90 -15.35 37.24
N ILE A 821 -6.85 -15.37 35.91
CA ILE A 821 -7.52 -16.38 35.07
C ILE A 821 -6.95 -17.77 35.36
N ALA A 822 -5.62 -17.90 35.40
CA ALA A 822 -4.94 -19.17 35.66
C ALA A 822 -5.20 -19.70 37.07
N ARG A 823 -5.18 -18.82 38.08
CA ARG A 823 -5.48 -19.15 39.49
C ARG A 823 -6.98 -19.31 39.80
N GLU A 824 -7.85 -18.94 38.87
CA GLU A 824 -9.31 -18.84 39.10
C GLU A 824 -9.71 -17.93 40.27
N SER A 825 -8.92 -16.88 40.52
CA SER A 825 -9.14 -15.95 41.63
C SER A 825 -10.04 -14.77 41.27
N ILE A 826 -10.32 -14.55 39.98
CA ILE A 826 -11.16 -13.43 39.51
C ILE A 826 -12.63 -13.67 39.91
N THR A 827 -13.23 -12.66 40.51
CA THR A 827 -14.68 -12.57 40.73
C THR A 827 -15.32 -11.90 39.52
N TRP A 828 -16.41 -12.49 39.01
CA TRP A 828 -17.07 -12.06 37.78
C TRP A 828 -18.49 -11.55 38.05
N LYS A 829 -18.93 -10.56 37.27
CA LYS A 829 -20.35 -10.15 37.14
C LYS A 829 -20.80 -10.30 35.69
N ASP A 830 -22.10 -10.46 35.47
CA ASP A 830 -22.67 -10.45 34.12
C ASP A 830 -22.61 -9.02 33.54
N GLU A 831 -22.39 -8.94 32.23
CA GLU A 831 -22.37 -7.70 31.46
C GLU A 831 -23.58 -7.66 30.53
N ASP A 832 -24.43 -6.65 30.69
CA ASP A 832 -25.70 -6.56 29.98
C ASP A 832 -25.54 -6.36 28.47
N ASP A 833 -24.51 -5.60 28.05
CA ASP A 833 -24.39 -5.07 26.69
C ASP A 833 -24.04 -6.15 25.65
N PHE A 834 -23.04 -6.99 25.94
CA PHE A 834 -22.61 -8.07 25.04
C PHE A 834 -22.91 -9.47 25.59
N GLY A 835 -23.51 -9.58 26.79
CA GLY A 835 -23.85 -10.84 27.42
C GLY A 835 -22.63 -11.63 27.89
N THR A 836 -21.49 -10.97 28.08
CA THR A 836 -20.26 -11.61 28.59
C THR A 836 -20.22 -11.55 30.12
N LYS A 837 -19.15 -12.07 30.74
CA LYS A 837 -18.86 -11.81 32.15
C LYS A 837 -17.61 -10.95 32.28
N ILE A 838 -17.69 -9.88 33.07
CA ILE A 838 -16.57 -8.94 33.29
C ILE A 838 -16.05 -9.00 34.74
N PRO A 839 -14.76 -8.73 34.98
CA PRO A 839 -14.17 -8.81 36.31
C PRO A 839 -14.71 -7.73 37.25
N VAL A 840 -14.95 -8.11 38.51
CA VAL A 840 -15.28 -7.22 39.62
C VAL A 840 -14.07 -6.94 40.49
N ASN A 841 -13.24 -7.96 40.69
CA ASN A 841 -12.04 -7.86 41.50
C ASN A 841 -10.92 -8.70 40.86
N ILE A 842 -9.74 -8.09 40.78
CA ILE A 842 -8.50 -8.72 40.31
C ILE A 842 -7.42 -8.35 41.31
N GLU A 843 -6.71 -9.35 41.82
CA GLU A 843 -5.65 -9.17 42.79
C GLU A 843 -4.58 -8.18 42.28
N GLY A 844 -4.32 -7.12 43.06
CA GLY A 844 -3.31 -6.12 42.75
C GLY A 844 -3.67 -5.16 41.61
N MET A 845 -4.96 -5.02 41.27
CA MET A 845 -5.43 -4.16 40.19
C MET A 845 -6.73 -3.44 40.57
N ASP A 846 -6.76 -2.11 40.45
CA ASP A 846 -8.01 -1.35 40.48
C ASP A 846 -8.69 -1.44 39.11
N ILE A 847 -9.76 -2.22 39.03
CA ILE A 847 -10.51 -2.43 37.78
C ILE A 847 -11.47 -1.27 37.46
N SER A 848 -11.81 -0.45 38.45
CA SER A 848 -12.86 0.58 38.31
C SER A 848 -12.50 1.66 37.28
N LYS A 849 -11.21 1.98 37.13
CA LYS A 849 -10.70 2.91 36.12
C LYS A 849 -10.92 2.45 34.67
N TYR A 850 -11.24 1.17 34.47
CA TYR A 850 -11.53 0.58 33.17
C TYR A 850 -13.01 0.29 32.96
N ASP A 851 -13.90 0.70 33.88
CA ASP A 851 -15.35 0.54 33.69
C ASP A 851 -15.88 1.65 32.75
N PRO A 852 -16.30 1.33 31.52
CA PRO A 852 -16.76 2.32 30.57
C PRO A 852 -18.00 3.10 31.06
N LYS A 853 -18.82 2.52 31.95
CA LYS A 853 -20.00 3.19 32.52
C LYS A 853 -19.64 4.26 33.55
N LEU A 854 -18.44 4.20 34.14
CA LEU A 854 -17.91 5.25 35.01
C LEU A 854 -17.15 6.33 34.23
N VAL A 855 -16.82 6.04 32.98
CA VAL A 855 -15.97 6.85 32.12
C VAL A 855 -16.77 7.75 31.18
N TYR A 856 -17.89 7.25 30.65
CA TYR A 856 -18.76 7.96 29.72
C TYR A 856 -20.09 8.35 30.40
N ASP A 857 -20.68 9.46 29.97
CA ASP A 857 -22.09 9.72 30.26
C ASP A 857 -22.99 8.68 29.57
N LYS A 858 -24.23 8.56 30.05
CA LYS A 858 -25.16 7.52 29.60
C LYS A 858 -25.41 7.55 28.09
N GLU A 859 -25.58 8.74 27.51
CA GLU A 859 -25.91 8.90 26.09
C GLU A 859 -24.71 8.51 25.20
N THR A 860 -23.52 9.00 25.54
CA THR A 860 -22.28 8.64 24.83
C THR A 860 -22.00 7.14 24.93
N TYR A 861 -22.20 6.54 26.10
CA TYR A 861 -22.03 5.10 26.31
C TYR A 861 -22.97 4.28 25.40
N GLU A 862 -24.28 4.56 25.45
CA GLU A 862 -25.30 3.85 24.66
C GLU A 862 -25.04 3.98 23.16
N LYS A 863 -24.61 5.17 22.71
CA LYS A 863 -24.21 5.40 21.31
C LYS A 863 -23.03 4.52 20.90
N LEU A 864 -21.94 4.50 21.68
CA LEU A 864 -20.74 3.72 21.37
C LEU A 864 -21.01 2.22 21.38
N VAL A 865 -21.84 1.73 22.30
CA VAL A 865 -22.28 0.33 22.34
C VAL A 865 -23.06 -0.02 21.07
N LYS A 866 -24.03 0.82 20.68
CA LYS A 866 -24.83 0.61 19.45
C LYS A 866 -23.95 0.61 18.20
N GLU A 867 -23.04 1.57 18.06
CA GLU A 867 -22.10 1.64 16.94
C GLU A 867 -21.23 0.37 16.85
N LEU A 868 -20.69 -0.11 17.97
CA LEU A 868 -19.87 -1.32 17.96
C LEU A 868 -20.69 -2.58 17.59
N LYS A 869 -21.93 -2.71 18.10
CA LYS A 869 -22.84 -3.80 17.71
C LYS A 869 -23.15 -3.76 16.21
N ASP A 870 -23.44 -2.57 15.69
CA ASP A 870 -23.75 -2.38 14.27
C ASP A 870 -22.56 -2.69 13.37
N GLU A 871 -21.35 -2.27 13.73
CA GLU A 871 -20.13 -2.65 13.02
C GLU A 871 -19.90 -4.16 13.00
N ARG A 872 -20.08 -4.84 14.15
CA ARG A 872 -19.91 -6.28 14.26
C ARG A 872 -20.94 -7.01 13.40
N ARG A 873 -22.21 -6.60 13.43
CA ARG A 873 -23.28 -7.19 12.60
C ARG A 873 -22.95 -7.10 11.10
N LYS A 874 -22.64 -5.90 10.61
CA LYS A 874 -22.28 -5.65 9.20
C LYS A 874 -21.08 -6.48 8.75
N PHE A 875 -20.14 -6.75 9.65
CA PHE A 875 -19.00 -7.61 9.32
C PHE A 875 -19.41 -9.07 9.15
N LEU A 876 -20.25 -9.60 10.04
CA LEU A 876 -20.71 -11.00 10.00
C LEU A 876 -21.61 -11.30 8.78
N GLU A 877 -22.36 -10.31 8.30
CA GLU A 877 -23.21 -10.44 7.10
C GLU A 877 -22.42 -10.84 5.83
N LYS A 878 -21.10 -10.62 5.81
CA LYS A 878 -20.22 -11.05 4.70
C LYS A 878 -20.01 -12.56 4.62
N TYR A 879 -20.41 -13.31 5.65
CA TYR A 879 -20.09 -14.72 5.82
C TYR A 879 -21.36 -15.57 5.89
N PRO A 880 -21.95 -15.93 4.73
CA PRO A 880 -23.19 -16.69 4.70
C PRO A 880 -23.04 -18.08 5.34
N ASN A 881 -21.90 -18.73 5.17
CA ASN A 881 -21.60 -20.08 5.65
C ASN A 881 -21.22 -20.16 7.15
N LEU A 882 -21.16 -19.03 7.85
CA LEU A 882 -20.85 -19.01 9.28
C LEU A 882 -22.03 -19.56 10.09
N ASP A 883 -21.72 -20.45 11.04
CA ASP A 883 -22.70 -21.13 11.89
C ASP A 883 -23.62 -20.13 12.63
N GLN A 884 -24.91 -20.48 12.73
CA GLN A 884 -25.91 -19.59 13.30
C GLN A 884 -25.75 -19.40 14.81
N PHE A 885 -25.24 -20.38 15.55
CA PHE A 885 -24.92 -20.23 16.98
C PHE A 885 -23.84 -19.16 17.19
N ILE A 886 -22.85 -19.11 16.30
CA ILE A 886 -21.79 -18.07 16.33
C ILE A 886 -22.39 -16.70 16.02
N LYS A 887 -23.26 -16.59 15.01
CA LYS A 887 -23.95 -15.32 14.67
C LYS A 887 -24.83 -14.83 15.82
N ASN A 888 -25.60 -15.74 16.42
CA ASN A 888 -26.54 -15.44 17.51
C ASN A 888 -25.83 -15.07 18.82
N ALA A 889 -24.55 -15.40 18.97
CA ALA A 889 -23.75 -14.95 20.11
C ALA A 889 -23.56 -13.43 20.14
N LEU A 890 -23.78 -12.73 19.02
CA LEU A 890 -23.81 -11.28 18.99
C LEU A 890 -25.15 -10.80 19.54
N LYS A 891 -25.17 -10.37 20.80
CA LYS A 891 -26.37 -9.83 21.44
C LYS A 891 -26.77 -8.49 20.83
N LEU A 892 -27.83 -8.48 20.03
CA LEU A 892 -28.32 -7.28 19.33
C LEU A 892 -29.28 -6.43 20.17
N ASP A 893 -30.05 -7.08 21.04
CA ASP A 893 -31.11 -6.47 21.85
C ASP A 893 -30.71 -6.26 23.31
#